data_AF-A0A3B0C1R4-F1
#
_entry.id   AF-A0A3B0C1R4-F1
#
_cell.length_a   1.000
_cell.length_b   1.000
_cell.length_c   1.000
_cell.angle_alpha   90.00
_cell.angle_beta   90.00
_cell.angle_gamma   90.00
#
_symmetry.space_group_name_H-M   'P 1'
#
loop_
_entity.id
_entity.type
_entity.pdbx_description
1 polymer ?
#
loop_
_entity_poly.entity_id
_entity_poly.type
_entity_poly.pdbx_seq_one_letter_code
_entity_poly.pdbx_strand_id
1 'polypeptide(L)'
;MNDQETNNNPEAKRSSMSRRKMLAFVGVAGAAALTIGGSTAFIARKQASGSKEEPAPESYTLTELKQASGLRENAVIRTTGYYESGDGGGAEYIIRADKSLPDGGSVVDLQNGLQAHLLPVSGVTYKMFGARGDGKNDDGVQIKLAHAYANRQGCPIVNTSGEYWIKETNLISIATSVEWGHTKFHIDESFNSKSNPRFQVISRKKEAAIPFDAAAKTAFLAKMKPGTTLIPELAPYKNSLVFVVDSNDKIGVRYGYNHNGWNREDFFYVEEHGRIVGDIAWTFTNYTSLVAYPCDDNYLVIDGGTFYMSGTSPGANGSYLHNGIMVKRSRTILRNQWVGLDQGAVDVSLDPRSGFYYFTNVFDVTLENVRLIPWEQDREGTAKDVPAGTYGIGGARVLNATFRNVTAEGSNVHWGVFGTNMFKNFRIEGCRLNRVDVHFHCWNLYVKDSEIGYKGFTLTGGGDLFIENTKRFGTRFIDFRNDYGAKWDGNIRLNNCRLVLTSGTAEAVGLHFVPADFDYKYPIGYGRSIKIQDFIFDYTGVPNPTGVCRMMKIAAFSKVTSSGARLFFPSSIECSDVIVVGREKGVRLLEIQNPLSYDVGKAGGYDENRVTANCYMRFANIQGEKVPAQASQSNTHVNFLLNALGTAAYDDANALYPKIDIVNCGDFFGHFKGAIADVYFSDCTVNCVDAYEGGPMRGRIAFDNCHIQADTVDDGKAFYSLSSTGGVSFVGCTIHAPIVDGAQRPELLSRYDFIDVNRTLHYHHLGTRLSKRIMDHYAPVAPEYIAMLKSHHESESPQMLRRRGTSAQRPAAGLTGLASGFGYYDTDKGEWVVWDGAGWMPPVRQEESLHYYVSGSALTSPGEVRMKRMEGHPTDEYTLRGSGRAIAYSVYADESLAGVYTFDLWKNGAVWHAGLNVPEGQLSAWLPLDNSVWSAGDRIAVKLLLPNLTDPVPTGVTFDLLIRYGGS
;
A
#
# COMPACT_ATOMS: atom_id res chain seq x y z
N MET A 1 -16.44 15.05 40.39
CA MET A 1 -16.53 16.50 40.54
C MET A 1 -16.72 17.05 39.13
N ASN A 2 -17.90 16.89 38.52
CA ASN A 2 -19.21 17.51 38.81
C ASN A 2 -19.14 19.02 38.90
N ASP A 3 -19.60 19.71 37.84
CA ASP A 3 -20.87 20.46 37.77
C ASP A 3 -21.17 20.73 36.27
N GLN A 4 -22.23 20.13 35.69
CA GLN A 4 -23.60 20.68 35.48
C GLN A 4 -23.68 21.99 34.68
N GLU A 5 -24.66 22.28 33.83
CA GLU A 5 -25.54 21.57 32.87
C GLU A 5 -26.35 22.68 32.15
N THR A 6 -26.89 22.39 30.96
CA THR A 6 -28.12 22.97 30.32
C THR A 6 -28.11 24.27 29.46
N ASN A 7 -28.31 24.02 28.15
CA ASN A 7 -29.40 24.45 27.24
C ASN A 7 -29.76 25.94 27.01
N ASN A 8 -29.71 26.38 25.74
CA ASN A 8 -30.89 26.58 24.87
C ASN A 8 -30.52 27.18 23.48
N ASN A 9 -30.98 26.51 22.42
CA ASN A 9 -31.16 27.02 21.04
C ASN A 9 -32.65 27.50 20.92
N PRO A 10 -33.23 28.09 19.82
CA PRO A 10 -32.76 28.25 18.43
C PRO A 10 -33.24 29.55 17.70
N GLU A 11 -33.18 29.53 16.35
CA GLU A 11 -33.83 30.41 15.33
C GLU A 11 -33.07 31.70 14.91
N ALA A 12 -32.95 32.11 13.63
CA ALA A 12 -33.44 31.60 12.35
C ALA A 12 -32.66 32.21 11.15
N LYS A 13 -32.56 31.41 10.08
CA LYS A 13 -32.67 31.68 8.62
C LYS A 13 -32.02 32.92 7.94
N ARG A 14 -31.51 32.60 6.73
CA ARG A 14 -31.21 33.42 5.51
C ARG A 14 -29.82 34.05 5.47
N SER A 15 -29.11 34.14 4.36
CA SER A 15 -29.34 33.77 2.95
C SER A 15 -28.01 33.78 2.22
N SER A 16 -27.90 32.98 1.16
CA SER A 16 -26.82 33.02 0.17
C SER A 16 -26.55 34.42 -0.41
N MET A 17 -25.29 34.88 -0.42
CA MET A 17 -24.80 35.81 -1.43
C MET A 17 -23.29 35.67 -1.69
N SER A 18 -22.99 35.18 -2.91
CA SER A 18 -22.09 35.76 -3.91
C SER A 18 -20.63 36.15 -3.54
N ARG A 19 -19.72 35.42 -4.21
CA ARG A 19 -18.26 35.48 -4.42
C ARG A 19 -17.53 36.85 -4.57
N ARG A 20 -18.01 37.97 -4.00
CA ARG A 20 -17.33 39.27 -4.19
C ARG A 20 -16.91 40.07 -2.96
N LYS A 21 -17.08 39.59 -1.72
CA LYS A 21 -16.56 40.30 -0.52
C LYS A 21 -16.27 39.36 0.66
N MET A 22 -15.13 38.65 0.64
CA MET A 22 -14.59 38.02 1.85
C MET A 22 -13.06 37.89 1.77
N LEU A 23 -12.38 39.01 1.95
CA LEU A 23 -10.94 39.11 2.20
C LEU A 23 -10.72 40.40 3.00
N ALA A 24 -10.91 40.32 4.31
CA ALA A 24 -10.38 41.28 5.27
C ALA A 24 -10.51 40.71 6.69
N PHE A 25 -9.38 40.70 7.39
CA PHE A 25 -9.16 40.56 8.84
C PHE A 25 -8.86 39.18 9.47
N VAL A 26 -7.67 39.16 10.10
CA VAL A 26 -7.03 38.19 11.00
C VAL A 26 -6.35 36.99 10.33
N GLY A 27 -5.03 36.82 10.33
CA GLY A 27 -3.94 37.59 10.93
C GLY A 27 -2.59 37.16 10.33
N VAL A 28 -1.83 38.14 9.85
CA VAL A 28 -0.45 38.00 9.39
C VAL A 28 0.44 38.68 10.42
N ALA A 29 1.28 37.91 11.10
CA ALA A 29 2.52 38.40 11.69
C ALA A 29 3.64 38.05 10.71
N GLY A 30 4.40 39.05 10.26
CA GLY A 30 5.61 38.85 9.46
C GLY A 30 5.57 39.37 8.02
N ALA A 31 5.14 40.62 7.81
CA ALA A 31 5.44 41.37 6.60
C ALA A 31 5.96 42.75 7.01
N ALA A 32 7.29 42.92 7.02
CA ALA A 32 7.92 44.23 7.19
C ALA A 32 7.81 45.00 5.87
N ALA A 33 7.42 46.27 6.00
CA ALA A 33 6.90 47.12 4.94
C ALA A 33 7.94 47.48 3.85
N LEU A 34 7.61 47.14 2.60
CA LEU A 34 8.04 47.88 1.42
C LEU A 34 6.97 48.94 1.10
N THR A 35 7.02 50.06 1.83
CA THR A 35 6.31 51.27 1.41
C THR A 35 7.16 51.99 0.38
N ILE A 36 6.61 52.11 -0.82
CA ILE A 36 7.04 53.06 -1.85
C ILE A 36 6.96 54.46 -1.24
N GLY A 37 8.10 54.96 -0.77
CA GLY A 37 8.30 56.31 -0.29
C GLY A 37 9.15 57.06 -1.29
N GLY A 38 8.51 57.64 -2.31
CA GLY A 38 9.13 58.70 -3.07
C GLY A 38 9.41 59.90 -2.16
N SER A 39 10.67 60.33 -2.16
CA SER A 39 11.05 61.74 -2.00
C SER A 39 10.69 62.44 -0.68
N THR A 40 11.18 62.01 0.49
CA THR A 40 11.30 62.92 1.65
C THR A 40 12.46 62.53 2.57
N ALA A 41 13.69 62.91 2.20
CA ALA A 41 14.80 63.02 3.14
C ALA A 41 15.70 64.20 2.74
N PHE A 42 15.11 65.41 2.65
CA PHE A 42 15.86 66.67 2.55
C PHE A 42 15.07 67.83 3.18
N ILE A 43 14.87 67.79 4.49
CA ILE A 43 14.66 69.01 5.30
C ILE A 43 15.39 68.82 6.63
N ALA A 44 16.70 69.13 6.65
CA ALA A 44 17.41 69.59 7.84
C ALA A 44 18.83 70.06 7.47
N ARG A 45 18.93 71.16 6.72
CA ARG A 45 20.05 72.12 6.79
C ARG A 45 19.70 73.33 5.92
N LYS A 46 18.98 74.27 6.51
CA LYS A 46 18.89 75.62 5.96
C LYS A 46 18.95 76.61 7.11
N GLN A 47 20.17 76.99 7.49
CA GLN A 47 20.48 78.36 7.89
C GLN A 47 21.98 78.60 7.85
N ALA A 48 22.35 79.71 7.23
CA ALA A 48 23.67 80.35 7.14
C ALA A 48 24.51 80.05 5.88
N SER A 49 24.18 80.70 4.77
CA SER A 49 25.09 81.66 4.11
C SER A 49 24.38 82.37 2.96
N GLY A 50 24.74 83.63 2.73
CA GLY A 50 24.08 84.57 1.84
C GLY A 50 24.28 84.29 0.35
N SER A 51 23.27 84.74 -0.40
CA SER A 51 23.21 85.05 -1.83
C SER A 51 24.54 85.06 -2.61
N LYS A 52 24.73 84.02 -3.41
CA LYS A 52 25.10 84.15 -4.83
C LYS A 52 24.15 83.26 -5.62
N GLU A 53 23.57 83.78 -6.70
CA GLU A 53 22.86 82.97 -7.69
C GLU A 53 23.82 81.88 -8.20
N GLU A 54 23.62 80.64 -7.75
CA GLU A 54 24.21 79.48 -8.40
C GLU A 54 23.49 79.27 -9.73
N PRO A 55 24.22 79.00 -10.84
CA PRO A 55 23.57 78.62 -12.08
C PRO A 55 22.72 77.37 -11.84
N ALA A 56 21.59 77.27 -12.53
CA ALA A 56 20.74 76.07 -12.47
C ALA A 56 21.61 74.82 -12.68
N PRO A 57 21.47 73.76 -11.85
CA PRO A 57 22.26 72.55 -12.03
C PRO A 57 21.97 71.99 -13.42
N GLU A 58 23.00 71.97 -14.28
CA GLU A 58 22.90 71.39 -15.62
C GLU A 58 22.49 69.92 -15.50
N SER A 59 21.33 69.59 -16.07
CA SER A 59 20.77 68.25 -16.03
C SER A 59 21.36 67.42 -17.16
N TYR A 60 22.36 66.60 -16.84
CA TYR A 60 23.02 65.71 -17.78
C TYR A 60 22.37 64.33 -17.81
N THR A 61 22.33 63.66 -18.96
CA THR A 61 22.41 62.19 -19.03
C THR A 61 23.84 61.75 -18.78
N LEU A 62 24.10 60.48 -18.46
CA LEU A 62 25.47 60.01 -18.27
C LEU A 62 26.31 60.14 -19.55
N THR A 63 25.68 59.99 -20.71
CA THR A 63 26.34 60.19 -22.01
C THR A 63 26.74 61.64 -22.23
N GLU A 64 25.87 62.60 -21.88
CA GLU A 64 26.20 64.03 -21.93
C GLU A 64 27.24 64.41 -20.87
N LEU A 65 27.18 63.82 -19.66
CA LEU A 65 28.15 64.08 -18.60
C LEU A 65 29.58 63.72 -19.03
N LYS A 66 29.75 62.64 -19.80
CA LYS A 66 31.06 62.25 -20.37
C LYS A 66 31.67 63.34 -21.25
N GLN A 67 30.84 64.16 -21.89
CA GLN A 67 31.22 65.24 -22.80
C GLN A 67 31.17 66.62 -22.12
N ALA A 68 30.75 66.70 -20.86
CA ALA A 68 30.58 67.97 -20.17
C ALA A 68 31.94 68.63 -19.89
N SER A 69 32.01 69.93 -20.15
CA SER A 69 33.18 70.76 -19.85
C SER A 69 32.97 71.52 -18.54
N GLY A 70 34.05 71.86 -17.83
CA GLY A 70 33.96 72.64 -16.58
C GLY A 70 33.66 71.83 -15.31
N LEU A 71 33.65 70.49 -15.38
CA LEU A 71 33.52 69.63 -14.19
C LEU A 71 34.73 69.79 -13.26
N ARG A 72 34.45 69.86 -11.95
CA ARG A 72 35.47 70.05 -10.90
C ARG A 72 35.54 68.82 -10.01
N GLU A 73 36.73 68.53 -9.50
CA GLU A 73 36.93 67.51 -8.48
C GLU A 73 36.06 67.79 -7.24
N ASN A 74 35.51 66.73 -6.65
CA ASN A 74 34.56 66.70 -5.53
C ASN A 74 33.16 67.28 -5.83
N ALA A 75 32.85 67.64 -7.08
CA ALA A 75 31.49 68.00 -7.46
C ALA A 75 30.58 66.77 -7.39
N VAL A 76 29.37 66.94 -6.84
CA VAL A 76 28.31 65.93 -6.89
C VAL A 76 27.39 66.27 -8.05
N ILE A 77 27.25 65.36 -8.99
CA ILE A 77 26.45 65.52 -10.20
C ILE A 77 25.34 64.47 -10.19
N ARG A 78 24.12 64.90 -10.51
CA ARG A 78 22.98 64.01 -10.69
C ARG A 78 22.66 63.88 -12.17
N THR A 79 22.68 62.66 -12.69
CA THR A 79 22.21 62.39 -14.04
C THR A 79 20.72 62.09 -14.07
N THR A 80 20.05 62.49 -15.15
CA THR A 80 18.61 62.25 -15.34
C THR A 80 18.31 60.92 -16.06
N GLY A 81 19.34 60.28 -16.60
CA GLY A 81 19.28 59.02 -17.35
C GLY A 81 20.67 58.61 -17.84
N TYR A 82 20.79 57.45 -18.51
CA TYR A 82 22.07 57.02 -19.09
C TYR A 82 22.26 57.56 -20.51
N TYR A 83 21.31 57.28 -21.40
CA TYR A 83 21.27 57.76 -22.78
C TYR A 83 20.26 58.88 -22.96
N GLU A 84 19.09 58.75 -22.33
CA GLU A 84 17.98 59.69 -22.43
C GLU A 84 17.44 60.02 -21.05
N SER A 85 16.95 61.24 -20.86
CA SER A 85 16.34 61.65 -19.59
C SER A 85 15.14 60.74 -19.26
N GLY A 86 15.13 60.15 -18.07
CA GLY A 86 14.05 59.27 -17.63
C GLY A 86 14.15 57.82 -18.10
N ASP A 87 15.23 57.41 -18.76
CA ASP A 87 15.43 56.02 -19.23
C ASP A 87 15.66 54.98 -18.11
N GLY A 88 15.59 55.40 -16.85
CA GLY A 88 15.83 54.56 -15.66
C GLY A 88 17.30 54.40 -15.28
N GLY A 89 18.23 55.05 -15.99
CA GLY A 89 19.67 55.02 -15.74
C GLY A 89 20.22 56.22 -14.97
N GLY A 90 19.36 57.13 -14.51
CA GLY A 90 19.76 58.29 -13.73
C GLY A 90 20.34 57.89 -12.37
N ALA A 91 21.43 58.53 -11.98
CA ALA A 91 22.13 58.26 -10.73
C ALA A 91 22.90 59.48 -10.23
N GLU A 92 23.47 59.39 -9.03
CA GLU A 92 24.29 60.46 -8.45
C GLU A 92 25.77 60.04 -8.45
N TYR A 93 26.64 60.94 -8.87
CA TYR A 93 28.06 60.72 -9.04
C TYR A 93 28.86 61.76 -8.26
N ILE A 94 30.00 61.37 -7.71
CA ILE A 94 31.03 62.29 -7.25
C ILE A 94 32.19 62.31 -8.24
N ILE A 95 32.62 63.50 -8.67
CA ILE A 95 33.76 63.66 -9.57
C ILE A 95 35.05 63.55 -8.77
N ARG A 96 36.00 62.71 -9.20
CA ARG A 96 37.27 62.48 -8.52
C ARG A 96 38.44 62.52 -9.50
N ALA A 97 39.60 63.00 -9.03
CA ALA A 97 40.85 62.70 -9.70
C ALA A 97 41.31 61.30 -9.27
N ASP A 98 40.86 60.27 -10.01
CA ASP A 98 41.17 58.86 -9.75
C ASP A 98 41.48 58.15 -11.08
N LYS A 99 42.01 56.93 -11.01
CA LYS A 99 42.32 56.05 -12.14
C LYS A 99 41.76 54.64 -11.94
N SER A 100 40.63 54.55 -11.24
CA SER A 100 39.90 53.29 -11.08
C SER A 100 39.48 52.76 -12.45
N LEU A 101 39.48 51.45 -12.67
CA LEU A 101 39.11 50.87 -13.97
C LEU A 101 37.65 51.24 -14.30
N PRO A 102 37.37 51.94 -15.42
CA PRO A 102 36.01 52.30 -15.78
C PRO A 102 35.21 51.05 -16.13
N ASP A 103 34.00 50.95 -15.58
CA ASP A 103 33.05 49.89 -15.89
C ASP A 103 31.82 50.41 -16.65
N GLY A 104 31.88 51.67 -17.09
CA GLY A 104 30.85 52.30 -17.91
C GLY A 104 29.58 52.66 -17.16
N GLY A 105 29.50 52.43 -15.85
CA GLY A 105 28.33 52.78 -15.03
C GLY A 105 28.71 53.33 -13.66
N SER A 106 29.47 52.57 -12.86
CA SER A 106 29.89 52.99 -11.52
C SER A 106 31.16 53.82 -11.51
N VAL A 107 32.06 53.59 -12.47
CA VAL A 107 33.23 54.43 -12.73
C VAL A 107 33.24 54.78 -14.21
N VAL A 108 33.24 56.09 -14.49
CA VAL A 108 33.15 56.62 -15.85
C VAL A 108 34.23 57.69 -16.06
N ASP A 109 35.08 57.48 -17.05
CA ASP A 109 36.07 58.49 -17.46
C ASP A 109 35.39 59.70 -18.12
N LEU A 110 35.88 60.89 -17.77
CA LEU A 110 35.42 62.18 -18.29
C LEU A 110 36.48 62.80 -19.21
N GLN A 111 36.05 63.63 -20.16
CA GLN A 111 36.97 64.26 -21.13
C GLN A 111 38.09 65.11 -20.51
N ASN A 112 37.86 65.67 -19.33
CA ASN A 112 38.85 66.49 -18.62
C ASN A 112 39.87 65.67 -17.81
N GLY A 113 39.87 64.33 -17.94
CA GLY A 113 40.79 63.43 -17.24
C GLY A 113 40.38 63.09 -15.81
N LEU A 114 39.22 63.56 -15.34
CA LEU A 114 38.61 63.15 -14.08
C LEU A 114 37.71 61.91 -14.29
N GLN A 115 37.24 61.33 -13.20
CA GLN A 115 36.28 60.22 -13.23
C GLN A 115 35.01 60.57 -12.46
N ALA A 116 33.86 60.17 -12.98
CA ALA A 116 32.60 60.15 -12.25
C ALA A 116 32.45 58.80 -11.52
N HIS A 117 32.32 58.85 -10.20
CA HIS A 117 32.18 57.69 -9.32
C HIS A 117 30.76 57.64 -8.75
N LEU A 118 30.04 56.56 -9.02
CA LEU A 118 28.66 56.36 -8.55
C LEU A 118 28.61 56.37 -7.02
N LEU A 119 27.78 57.26 -6.48
CA LEU A 119 27.52 57.32 -5.05
C LEU A 119 26.71 56.09 -4.59
N PRO A 120 26.80 55.71 -3.30
CA PRO A 120 26.07 54.55 -2.78
C PRO A 120 24.57 54.62 -3.11
N VAL A 121 24.05 53.56 -3.74
CA VAL A 121 22.65 53.40 -4.08
C VAL A 121 21.99 52.31 -3.24
N SER A 122 20.71 52.47 -2.92
CA SER A 122 19.91 51.45 -2.23
C SER A 122 19.54 50.27 -3.13
N GLY A 123 19.66 50.44 -4.46
CA GLY A 123 19.41 49.40 -5.45
C GLY A 123 19.97 49.82 -6.82
N VAL A 124 20.38 48.82 -7.60
CA VAL A 124 21.01 49.02 -8.90
C VAL A 124 20.05 48.63 -10.03
N THR A 125 19.90 49.49 -11.03
CA THR A 125 19.17 49.18 -12.28
C THR A 125 20.13 48.80 -13.39
N TYR A 126 19.67 48.10 -14.42
CA TYR A 126 20.53 47.76 -15.56
C TYR A 126 20.87 48.97 -16.44
N LYS A 127 19.97 49.96 -16.47
CA LYS A 127 20.14 51.20 -17.22
C LYS A 127 21.25 52.08 -16.63
N MET A 128 21.53 52.02 -15.32
CA MET A 128 22.70 52.69 -14.71
C MET A 128 24.05 52.24 -15.31
N PHE A 129 24.09 51.04 -15.91
CA PHE A 129 25.28 50.48 -16.57
C PHE A 129 25.15 50.50 -18.11
N GLY A 130 24.13 51.17 -18.64
CA GLY A 130 23.99 51.42 -20.08
C GLY A 130 23.31 50.31 -20.86
N ALA A 131 22.54 49.42 -20.21
CA ALA A 131 21.72 48.44 -20.91
C ALA A 131 20.77 49.14 -21.92
N ARG A 132 20.66 48.62 -23.15
CA ARG A 132 19.94 49.29 -24.24
C ARG A 132 18.50 48.81 -24.33
N GLY A 133 18.27 47.50 -24.37
CA GLY A 133 16.93 46.93 -24.58
C GLY A 133 16.37 47.24 -25.96
N ASP A 134 17.19 47.16 -27.00
CA ASP A 134 16.86 47.56 -28.37
C ASP A 134 16.67 46.37 -29.34
N GLY A 135 16.67 45.13 -28.84
CA GLY A 135 16.61 43.92 -29.67
C GLY A 135 17.93 43.52 -30.34
N LYS A 136 18.93 44.40 -30.36
CA LYS A 136 20.17 44.23 -31.14
C LYS A 136 21.40 44.08 -30.25
N ASN A 137 21.50 44.88 -29.21
CA ASN A 137 22.58 44.83 -28.23
C ASN A 137 22.55 43.50 -27.46
N ASP A 138 23.73 43.02 -27.05
CA ASP A 138 23.81 42.04 -25.97
C ASP A 138 23.77 42.79 -24.64
N ASP A 139 22.57 43.01 -24.13
CA ASP A 139 22.32 43.66 -22.84
C ASP A 139 22.93 42.87 -21.68
N GLY A 140 23.21 41.58 -21.89
CA GLY A 140 23.89 40.72 -20.93
C GLY A 140 25.22 41.32 -20.44
N VAL A 141 25.95 42.04 -21.29
CA VAL A 141 27.22 42.71 -20.91
C VAL A 141 26.97 43.74 -19.81
N GLN A 142 25.98 44.62 -19.98
CA GLN A 142 25.68 45.66 -19.01
C GLN A 142 24.99 45.10 -17.77
N ILE A 143 24.12 44.10 -17.92
CA ILE A 143 23.52 43.36 -16.81
C ILE A 143 24.63 42.73 -15.95
N LYS A 144 25.64 42.12 -16.56
CA LYS A 144 26.79 41.53 -15.85
C LYS A 144 27.57 42.56 -15.05
N LEU A 145 27.80 43.75 -15.59
CA LEU A 145 28.49 44.84 -14.90
C LEU A 145 27.66 45.36 -13.71
N ALA A 146 26.35 45.54 -13.90
CA ALA A 146 25.43 45.94 -12.83
C ALA A 146 25.44 44.93 -11.67
N HIS A 147 25.33 43.64 -11.98
CA HIS A 147 25.44 42.57 -10.98
C HIS A 147 26.81 42.54 -10.31
N ALA A 148 27.91 42.74 -11.06
CA ALA A 148 29.25 42.77 -10.49
C ALA A 148 29.40 43.91 -9.49
N TYR A 149 28.89 45.10 -9.80
CA TYR A 149 28.86 46.22 -8.86
C TYR A 149 27.97 45.93 -7.64
N ALA A 150 26.73 45.46 -7.85
CA ALA A 150 25.81 45.11 -6.78
C ALA A 150 26.41 44.08 -5.81
N ASN A 151 27.08 43.07 -6.34
CA ASN A 151 27.80 42.08 -5.56
C ASN A 151 28.95 42.70 -4.76
N ARG A 152 29.77 43.57 -5.36
CA ARG A 152 30.87 44.26 -4.64
C ARG A 152 30.36 45.13 -3.50
N GLN A 153 29.27 45.87 -3.74
CA GLN A 153 28.73 46.82 -2.76
C GLN A 153 27.78 46.20 -1.73
N GLY A 154 27.27 44.98 -1.97
CA GLY A 154 26.29 44.37 -1.08
C GLY A 154 24.89 44.97 -1.19
N CYS A 155 24.56 45.63 -2.29
CA CYS A 155 23.23 46.17 -2.57
C CYS A 155 22.45 45.26 -3.54
N PRO A 156 21.10 45.30 -3.52
CA PRO A 156 20.27 44.51 -4.41
C PRO A 156 20.25 45.06 -5.84
N ILE A 157 19.90 44.20 -6.79
CA ILE A 157 19.41 44.64 -8.10
C ILE A 157 17.92 44.94 -7.97
N VAL A 158 17.50 46.13 -8.39
CA VAL A 158 16.09 46.53 -8.41
C VAL A 158 15.77 47.02 -9.81
N ASN A 159 15.35 46.11 -10.68
CA ASN A 159 15.02 46.39 -12.06
C ASN A 159 13.64 45.78 -12.34
N THR A 160 12.57 46.52 -12.06
CA THR A 160 11.19 46.00 -12.05
C THR A 160 10.49 46.01 -13.42
N SER A 161 11.13 46.59 -14.44
CA SER A 161 10.60 46.68 -15.80
C SER A 161 11.72 46.83 -16.83
N GLY A 162 11.39 46.61 -18.09
CA GLY A 162 12.31 46.68 -19.23
C GLY A 162 12.34 45.37 -19.99
N GLU A 163 12.88 45.40 -21.21
CA GLU A 163 13.03 44.25 -22.08
C GLU A 163 14.47 44.20 -22.57
N TYR A 164 15.17 43.08 -22.33
CA TYR A 164 16.61 42.96 -22.53
C TYR A 164 16.98 41.69 -23.25
N TRP A 165 17.95 41.76 -24.15
CA TRP A 165 18.44 40.62 -24.94
C TRP A 165 19.79 40.16 -24.44
N ILE A 166 19.86 38.93 -23.94
CA ILE A 166 21.10 38.27 -23.51
C ILE A 166 21.52 37.31 -24.61
N LYS A 167 22.58 37.67 -25.33
CA LYS A 167 23.06 36.94 -26.50
C LYS A 167 24.22 36.02 -26.13
N GLU A 168 25.46 36.47 -26.32
CA GLU A 168 26.66 35.65 -26.04
C GLU A 168 27.02 35.66 -24.55
N THR A 169 26.59 36.69 -23.82
CA THR A 169 26.95 36.85 -22.42
C THR A 169 26.45 35.70 -21.54
N ASN A 170 27.36 35.18 -20.72
CA ASN A 170 27.14 34.11 -19.76
C ASN A 170 27.81 34.47 -18.41
N LEU A 171 27.57 33.65 -17.39
CA LEU A 171 28.12 33.80 -16.03
C LEU A 171 27.81 35.16 -15.41
N ILE A 172 26.55 35.58 -15.47
CA ILE A 172 26.05 36.74 -14.71
C ILE A 172 25.89 36.30 -13.25
N SER A 173 26.87 36.65 -12.42
CA SER A 173 26.90 36.23 -11.02
C SER A 173 25.90 37.00 -10.16
N ILE A 174 25.07 36.29 -9.40
CA ILE A 174 24.11 36.85 -8.45
C ILE A 174 24.55 36.46 -7.03
N ALA A 175 24.95 37.44 -6.23
CA ALA A 175 25.35 37.26 -4.82
C ALA A 175 24.63 38.23 -3.86
N THR A 176 23.61 38.94 -4.36
CA THR A 176 22.66 39.78 -3.60
C THR A 176 21.25 39.54 -4.13
N SER A 177 20.23 39.92 -3.35
CA SER A 177 18.83 39.77 -3.77
C SER A 177 18.51 40.58 -5.03
N VAL A 178 17.53 40.10 -5.78
CA VAL A 178 17.15 40.65 -7.07
C VAL A 178 15.64 40.82 -7.12
N GLU A 179 15.21 42.02 -7.49
CA GLU A 179 13.82 42.35 -7.77
C GLU A 179 13.68 42.66 -9.26
N TRP A 180 13.18 41.69 -10.02
CA TRP A 180 12.94 41.80 -11.46
C TRP A 180 11.54 42.26 -11.81
N GLY A 181 10.54 42.13 -10.92
CA GLY A 181 9.15 42.46 -11.21
C GLY A 181 8.69 41.94 -12.58
N HIS A 182 8.35 42.88 -13.47
CA HIS A 182 7.87 42.61 -14.83
C HIS A 182 8.96 42.71 -15.91
N THR A 183 10.24 42.70 -15.53
CA THR A 183 11.35 42.70 -16.49
C THR A 183 11.31 41.46 -17.37
N LYS A 184 11.58 41.65 -18.66
CA LYS A 184 11.64 40.61 -19.67
C LYS A 184 13.08 40.38 -20.13
N PHE A 185 13.45 39.12 -20.27
CA PHE A 185 14.74 38.70 -20.79
C PHE A 185 14.56 37.77 -21.98
N HIS A 186 15.20 38.08 -23.10
CA HIS A 186 15.30 37.20 -24.26
C HIS A 186 16.66 36.49 -24.21
N ILE A 187 16.64 35.16 -24.13
CA ILE A 187 17.84 34.33 -24.07
C ILE A 187 18.07 33.68 -25.43
N ASP A 188 19.15 34.07 -26.10
CA ASP A 188 19.57 33.45 -27.36
C ASP A 188 20.28 32.11 -27.08
N GLU A 189 19.55 31.01 -27.21
CA GLU A 189 20.04 29.67 -26.90
C GLU A 189 21.15 29.18 -27.84
N SER A 190 21.42 29.87 -28.96
CA SER A 190 22.55 29.55 -29.84
C SER A 190 23.92 29.74 -29.18
N PHE A 191 23.97 30.49 -28.07
CA PHE A 191 25.17 30.70 -27.25
C PHE A 191 25.17 29.90 -25.94
N ASN A 192 24.26 28.95 -25.78
CA ASN A 192 24.27 28.07 -24.60
C ASN A 192 25.53 27.22 -24.57
N SER A 193 25.96 26.80 -23.39
CA SER A 193 27.18 26.03 -23.24
C SER A 193 27.05 24.93 -22.19
N LYS A 194 27.98 23.97 -22.21
CA LYS A 194 28.03 22.85 -21.27
C LYS A 194 28.39 23.29 -19.85
N SER A 195 29.10 24.41 -19.70
CA SER A 195 29.75 24.77 -18.42
C SER A 195 29.32 26.13 -17.88
N ASN A 196 28.91 27.04 -18.76
CA ASN A 196 28.63 28.43 -18.42
C ASN A 196 27.12 28.68 -18.53
N PRO A 197 26.39 28.71 -17.40
CA PRO A 197 24.99 29.14 -17.37
C PRO A 197 24.85 30.64 -17.65
N ARG A 198 23.63 31.08 -17.95
CA ARG A 198 23.31 32.51 -18.16
C ARG A 198 23.50 33.28 -16.86
N PHE A 199 22.82 32.82 -15.81
CA PHE A 199 22.93 33.36 -14.47
C PHE A 199 23.49 32.31 -13.52
N GLN A 200 24.29 32.75 -12.55
CA GLN A 200 24.79 31.87 -11.50
C GLN A 200 24.61 32.51 -10.12
N VAL A 201 23.78 31.90 -9.28
CA VAL A 201 23.59 32.33 -7.89
C VAL A 201 24.69 31.70 -7.04
N ILE A 202 25.53 32.55 -6.44
CA ILE A 202 26.75 32.13 -5.74
C ILE A 202 26.80 32.65 -4.31
N SER A 203 27.40 31.87 -3.42
CA SER A 203 27.78 32.35 -2.09
C SER A 203 29.05 33.20 -2.16
N ARG A 204 29.20 34.11 -1.20
CA ARG A 204 30.48 34.78 -0.94
C ARG A 204 31.38 33.95 -0.04
N LYS A 205 30.82 32.95 0.66
CA LYS A 205 31.57 31.98 1.47
C LYS A 205 32.15 30.92 0.52
N LYS A 206 33.39 30.52 0.74
CA LYS A 206 34.08 29.50 -0.07
C LYS A 206 33.96 28.14 0.59
N GLU A 207 33.89 27.08 -0.21
CA GLU A 207 34.05 25.72 0.31
C GLU A 207 35.44 25.52 0.96
N ALA A 208 35.51 24.64 1.94
CA ALA A 208 36.73 24.29 2.65
C ALA A 208 36.82 22.76 2.83
N ALA A 209 37.98 22.20 2.51
CA ALA A 209 38.29 20.82 2.88
C ALA A 209 38.32 20.70 4.40
N ILE A 210 37.85 19.57 4.93
CA ILE A 210 37.88 19.27 6.36
C ILE A 210 39.15 18.43 6.66
N PRO A 211 40.20 19.02 7.25
CA PRO A 211 41.40 18.28 7.63
C PRO A 211 41.16 17.51 8.92
N PHE A 212 40.91 16.21 8.81
CA PHE A 212 40.96 15.29 9.95
C PHE A 212 42.33 14.64 10.04
N ASP A 213 42.88 14.59 11.25
CA ASP A 213 43.96 13.68 11.58
C ASP A 213 43.46 12.22 11.59
N ALA A 214 44.36 11.26 11.82
CA ALA A 214 44.02 9.85 11.81
C ALA A 214 42.98 9.46 12.88
N ALA A 215 43.02 10.08 14.05
CA ALA A 215 42.11 9.80 15.16
C ALA A 215 40.70 10.32 14.86
N ALA A 216 40.59 11.58 14.42
CA ALA A 216 39.34 12.21 14.01
C ALA A 216 38.71 11.50 12.82
N LYS A 217 39.51 11.11 11.80
CA LYS A 217 39.01 10.34 10.65
C LYS A 217 38.42 8.99 11.09
N THR A 218 39.08 8.29 11.99
CA THR A 218 38.59 7.01 12.53
C THR A 218 37.28 7.19 13.29
N ALA A 219 37.21 8.20 14.17
CA ALA A 219 36.02 8.50 14.95
C ALA A 219 34.84 9.00 14.10
N PHE A 220 35.11 9.73 13.01
CA PHE A 220 34.15 10.14 12.00
C PHE A 220 33.59 8.93 11.23
N LEU A 221 34.46 8.08 10.67
CA LEU A 221 34.05 6.90 9.88
C LEU A 221 33.21 5.91 10.70
N ALA A 222 33.50 5.74 12.00
CA ALA A 222 32.69 4.91 12.90
C ALA A 222 31.22 5.37 13.01
N LYS A 223 30.94 6.64 12.70
CA LYS A 223 29.61 7.26 12.71
C LYS A 223 29.02 7.41 11.30
N MET A 224 29.78 7.21 10.23
CA MET A 224 29.29 7.33 8.85
C MET A 224 28.50 6.11 8.41
N LYS A 225 27.28 5.95 8.96
CA LYS A 225 26.35 4.85 8.70
C LYS A 225 24.90 5.28 8.94
N PRO A 226 23.91 4.55 8.40
CA PRO A 226 22.50 4.84 8.62
C PRO A 226 22.12 4.93 10.11
N GLY A 227 21.21 5.85 10.43
CA GLY A 227 20.73 6.09 11.80
C GLY A 227 21.57 7.05 12.65
N THR A 228 22.76 7.46 12.20
CA THR A 228 23.54 8.49 12.87
C THR A 228 22.87 9.86 12.77
N THR A 229 22.78 10.57 13.90
CA THR A 229 22.21 11.92 13.98
C THR A 229 23.18 12.97 14.54
N LEU A 230 24.34 12.53 15.05
CA LEU A 230 25.34 13.36 15.71
C LEU A 230 26.75 12.91 15.33
N ILE A 231 27.56 13.85 14.85
CA ILE A 231 28.96 13.67 14.50
C ILE A 231 29.77 14.83 15.12
N PRO A 232 30.23 14.69 16.38
CA PRO A 232 30.90 15.77 17.11
C PRO A 232 32.15 16.31 16.40
N GLU A 233 32.85 15.47 15.64
CA GLU A 233 34.02 15.86 14.85
C GLU A 233 33.70 16.95 13.81
N LEU A 234 32.44 17.10 13.43
CA LEU A 234 31.97 18.15 12.52
C LEU A 234 31.47 19.42 13.21
N ALA A 235 31.43 19.48 14.55
CA ALA A 235 30.97 20.66 15.28
C ALA A 235 31.65 22.00 14.86
N PRO A 236 32.96 22.03 14.53
CA PRO A 236 33.61 23.25 14.01
C PRO A 236 33.07 23.74 12.66
N TYR A 237 32.37 22.89 11.92
CA TYR A 237 31.83 23.16 10.58
C TYR A 237 30.31 23.38 10.59
N LYS A 238 29.74 23.76 11.74
CA LYS A 238 28.33 24.12 11.84
C LYS A 238 27.93 25.18 10.80
N ASN A 239 26.66 25.19 10.44
CA ASN A 239 26.12 26.01 9.37
C ASN A 239 26.76 25.73 7.99
N SER A 240 27.12 24.47 7.73
CA SER A 240 27.67 24.03 6.44
C SER A 240 26.96 22.81 5.92
N LEU A 241 26.79 22.73 4.61
CA LEU A 241 26.48 21.50 3.90
C LEU A 241 27.78 20.73 3.70
N VAL A 242 27.90 19.53 4.27
CA VAL A 242 29.10 18.70 4.20
C VAL A 242 28.90 17.57 3.20
N PHE A 243 29.89 17.38 2.33
CA PHE A 243 29.95 16.29 1.37
C PHE A 243 31.06 15.32 1.74
N VAL A 244 30.74 14.03 1.70
CA VAL A 244 31.67 12.93 1.86
C VAL A 244 31.62 12.05 0.62
N VAL A 245 32.79 11.77 0.04
CA VAL A 245 32.93 10.98 -1.19
C VAL A 245 34.04 9.97 -1.01
N ASP A 246 33.77 8.72 -1.35
CA ASP A 246 34.78 7.70 -1.62
C ASP A 246 34.74 7.34 -3.11
N SER A 247 35.74 7.81 -3.85
CA SER A 247 35.87 7.53 -5.28
C SER A 247 36.37 6.12 -5.60
N ASN A 248 36.86 5.39 -4.59
CA ASN A 248 37.36 4.02 -4.73
C ASN A 248 36.24 2.98 -4.55
N ASP A 249 35.08 3.39 -4.02
CA ASP A 249 33.89 2.55 -3.89
C ASP A 249 32.81 2.99 -4.89
N LYS A 250 32.33 2.05 -5.70
CA LYS A 250 31.36 2.30 -6.77
C LYS A 250 30.04 1.61 -6.46
N ILE A 251 28.97 2.40 -6.46
CA ILE A 251 27.58 1.96 -6.28
C ILE A 251 26.74 2.45 -7.46
N GLY A 252 25.44 2.18 -7.51
CA GLY A 252 24.61 2.85 -8.51
C GLY A 252 24.82 2.40 -9.96
N VAL A 253 25.35 1.20 -10.23
CA VAL A 253 25.62 0.76 -11.61
C VAL A 253 24.29 0.65 -12.37
N ARG A 254 24.23 1.22 -13.57
CA ARG A 254 23.01 1.33 -14.37
C ARG A 254 22.92 0.15 -15.35
N TYR A 255 21.82 -0.59 -15.31
CA TYR A 255 21.60 -1.68 -16.27
C TYR A 255 21.43 -1.15 -17.69
N GLY A 256 22.03 -1.82 -18.69
CA GLY A 256 21.92 -1.48 -20.10
C GLY A 256 22.82 -0.34 -20.60
N TYR A 257 23.71 0.20 -19.75
CA TYR A 257 24.63 1.28 -20.10
C TYR A 257 26.06 0.96 -19.66
N ASN A 258 27.06 1.39 -20.44
CA ASN A 258 28.48 1.34 -20.07
C ASN A 258 28.81 2.46 -19.06
N HIS A 259 28.24 2.39 -17.86
CA HIS A 259 28.47 3.33 -16.77
C HIS A 259 29.10 2.62 -15.57
N ASN A 260 30.27 3.07 -15.10
CA ASN A 260 31.05 2.45 -14.02
C ASN A 260 30.48 2.66 -12.60
N GLY A 261 29.18 2.96 -12.49
CA GLY A 261 28.54 3.37 -11.25
C GLY A 261 28.94 4.77 -10.78
N TRP A 262 28.29 5.20 -9.70
CA TRP A 262 28.54 6.42 -8.95
C TRP A 262 29.59 6.16 -7.87
N ASN A 263 30.38 7.18 -7.51
CA ASN A 263 31.16 7.12 -6.27
C ASN A 263 30.20 6.86 -5.10
N ARG A 264 30.65 6.19 -4.04
CA ARG A 264 29.91 6.24 -2.79
C ARG A 264 30.01 7.66 -2.27
N GLU A 265 28.91 8.38 -2.34
CA GLU A 265 28.81 9.75 -1.87
C GLU A 265 27.54 9.96 -1.06
N ASP A 266 27.64 10.83 -0.06
CA ASP A 266 26.53 11.29 0.76
C ASP A 266 26.81 12.71 1.25
N PHE A 267 25.78 13.39 1.73
CA PHE A 267 25.85 14.77 2.15
C PHE A 267 24.73 15.13 3.12
N PHE A 268 25.03 16.03 4.05
CA PHE A 268 24.13 16.45 5.12
C PHE A 268 24.54 17.82 5.64
N TYR A 269 23.58 18.54 6.23
CA TYR A 269 23.84 19.84 6.85
C TYR A 269 24.24 19.66 8.32
N VAL A 270 25.21 20.44 8.78
CA VAL A 270 25.73 20.37 10.15
C VAL A 270 25.19 21.50 11.01
N GLU A 271 24.49 21.13 12.07
CA GLU A 271 23.97 21.97 13.13
C GLU A 271 24.95 22.07 14.31
N GLU A 272 24.53 22.81 15.35
CA GLU A 272 25.28 22.94 16.61
C GLU A 272 25.73 21.59 17.18
N HIS A 273 26.94 21.57 17.74
CA HIS A 273 27.59 20.39 18.31
C HIS A 273 27.76 19.19 17.35
N GLY A 274 27.64 19.40 16.04
CA GLY A 274 27.81 18.36 15.04
C GLY A 274 26.54 17.53 14.79
N ARG A 275 25.37 17.99 15.23
CA ARG A 275 24.09 17.36 14.85
C ARG A 275 23.93 17.45 13.33
N ILE A 276 23.44 16.40 12.69
CA ILE A 276 23.25 16.41 11.23
C ILE A 276 21.77 16.49 10.84
N VAL A 277 21.51 17.16 9.72
CA VAL A 277 20.21 17.21 9.04
C VAL A 277 20.38 16.56 7.67
N GLY A 278 19.51 15.59 7.37
CA GLY A 278 19.63 14.72 6.20
C GLY A 278 20.28 13.39 6.58
N ASP A 279 19.54 12.30 6.42
CA ASP A 279 19.96 10.97 6.88
C ASP A 279 21.15 10.44 6.10
N ILE A 280 22.04 9.69 6.73
CA ILE A 280 23.09 8.97 6.01
C ILE A 280 22.46 7.70 5.40
N ALA A 281 22.55 7.55 4.08
CA ALA A 281 21.96 6.41 3.38
C ALA A 281 22.89 5.20 3.31
N TRP A 282 24.20 5.40 3.49
CA TRP A 282 25.21 4.37 3.29
C TRP A 282 26.21 4.28 4.43
N THR A 283 26.70 3.08 4.70
CA THR A 283 27.89 2.90 5.54
C THR A 283 29.14 3.20 4.72
N PHE A 284 30.03 4.04 5.26
CA PHE A 284 31.33 4.33 4.67
C PHE A 284 32.44 3.62 5.44
N THR A 285 33.35 2.97 4.71
CA THR A 285 34.58 2.40 5.27
C THR A 285 35.78 3.33 5.11
N ASN A 286 35.71 4.27 4.17
CA ASN A 286 36.73 5.28 3.92
C ASN A 286 36.10 6.51 3.21
N TYR A 287 36.91 7.54 2.95
CA TYR A 287 36.60 8.65 2.05
C TYR A 287 37.86 9.16 1.35
N THR A 288 37.71 9.67 0.13
CA THR A 288 38.74 10.37 -0.65
C THR A 288 38.53 11.88 -0.68
N SER A 289 37.32 12.36 -0.38
CA SER A 289 37.01 13.79 -0.24
C SER A 289 36.04 14.03 0.91
N LEU A 290 36.30 15.09 1.68
CA LEU A 290 35.45 15.59 2.75
C LEU A 290 35.50 17.12 2.73
N VAL A 291 34.39 17.76 2.37
CA VAL A 291 34.33 19.20 2.08
C VAL A 291 33.10 19.83 2.72
N ALA A 292 33.30 20.94 3.42
CA ALA A 292 32.25 21.80 3.94
C ALA A 292 31.93 22.93 2.97
N TYR A 293 30.65 23.17 2.71
CA TYR A 293 30.11 24.29 1.95
C TYR A 293 29.35 25.20 2.93
N PRO A 294 29.98 26.26 3.44
CA PRO A 294 29.34 27.14 4.42
C PRO A 294 28.10 27.81 3.84
N CYS A 295 27.00 27.78 4.58
CA CYS A 295 25.75 28.42 4.18
C CYS A 295 25.75 29.90 4.62
N ASP A 296 25.22 30.77 3.77
CA ASP A 296 24.98 32.17 4.12
C ASP A 296 23.97 32.31 5.26
N ASP A 297 24.06 33.38 6.05
CA ASP A 297 23.25 33.51 7.27
C ASP A 297 21.80 33.95 6.96
N ASN A 298 21.56 34.50 5.78
CA ASN A 298 20.27 35.00 5.32
C ASN A 298 19.87 34.41 3.96
N TYR A 299 18.58 34.44 3.64
CA TYR A 299 18.10 34.07 2.32
C TYR A 299 18.45 35.12 1.26
N LEU A 300 18.79 34.66 0.06
CA LEU A 300 18.81 35.47 -1.16
C LEU A 300 17.51 35.22 -1.91
N VAL A 301 16.79 36.29 -2.23
CA VAL A 301 15.52 36.22 -2.97
C VAL A 301 15.71 36.78 -4.37
N ILE A 302 15.28 36.01 -5.37
CA ILE A 302 15.12 36.45 -6.76
C ILE A 302 13.63 36.44 -7.05
N ASP A 303 13.05 37.63 -7.17
CA ASP A 303 11.61 37.83 -7.34
C ASP A 303 11.30 38.44 -8.70
N GLY A 304 10.29 37.91 -9.38
CA GLY A 304 9.86 38.39 -10.70
C GLY A 304 10.75 37.91 -11.84
N GLY A 305 10.44 38.39 -13.05
CA GLY A 305 11.16 38.07 -14.28
C GLY A 305 10.36 37.19 -15.25
N THR A 306 10.31 37.61 -16.50
CA THR A 306 9.75 36.87 -17.64
C THR A 306 10.88 36.52 -18.60
N PHE A 307 11.04 35.24 -18.92
CA PHE A 307 12.11 34.75 -19.79
C PHE A 307 11.54 34.19 -21.07
N TYR A 308 12.03 34.71 -22.19
CA TYR A 308 11.75 34.21 -23.53
C TYR A 308 12.99 33.48 -24.05
N MET A 309 12.79 32.24 -24.48
CA MET A 309 13.83 31.38 -25.03
C MET A 309 13.70 31.37 -26.56
N SER A 310 14.83 31.43 -27.27
CA SER A 310 14.82 31.40 -28.74
C SER A 310 14.33 30.06 -29.33
N GLY A 311 14.34 28.97 -28.55
CA GLY A 311 13.96 27.64 -29.02
C GLY A 311 15.03 26.95 -29.85
N THR A 312 16.23 27.52 -29.93
CA THR A 312 17.37 27.01 -30.72
C THR A 312 18.43 26.34 -29.83
N SER A 313 19.52 25.88 -30.42
CA SER A 313 20.73 25.44 -29.72
C SER A 313 21.97 25.81 -30.53
N PRO A 314 23.18 25.74 -29.96
CA PRO A 314 24.42 25.95 -30.70
C PRO A 314 24.70 24.88 -31.77
N GLY A 315 23.98 23.75 -31.76
CA GLY A 315 24.12 22.67 -32.75
C GLY A 315 23.59 21.32 -32.27
N ALA A 316 24.14 20.22 -32.81
CA ALA A 316 23.90 18.84 -32.38
C ALA A 316 25.15 18.28 -31.66
N ASN A 317 25.45 18.85 -30.50
CA ASN A 317 26.65 18.58 -29.70
C ASN A 317 26.51 17.34 -28.80
N GLY A 318 25.32 16.76 -28.71
CA GLY A 318 25.04 15.51 -28.00
C GLY A 318 25.31 15.59 -26.49
N SER A 319 25.20 16.78 -25.89
CA SER A 319 25.49 17.00 -24.47
C SER A 319 24.54 18.01 -23.86
N TYR A 320 24.33 17.90 -22.56
CA TYR A 320 23.47 18.79 -21.80
C TYR A 320 24.03 20.22 -21.77
N LEU A 321 23.19 21.19 -22.12
CA LEU A 321 23.53 22.62 -22.12
C LEU A 321 22.78 23.38 -21.04
N HIS A 322 23.46 24.35 -20.43
CA HIS A 322 22.84 25.29 -19.50
C HIS A 322 22.22 26.45 -20.28
N ASN A 323 20.95 26.73 -20.00
CA ASN A 323 20.16 27.75 -20.70
C ASN A 323 19.51 28.79 -19.76
N GLY A 324 19.72 28.70 -18.46
CA GLY A 324 19.10 29.60 -17.49
C GLY A 324 19.94 29.87 -16.24
N ILE A 325 19.32 29.68 -15.08
CA ILE A 325 19.83 30.03 -13.76
C ILE A 325 20.38 28.79 -13.06
N MET A 326 21.69 28.80 -12.79
CA MET A 326 22.33 27.82 -11.91
C MET A 326 22.39 28.33 -10.48
N VAL A 327 21.90 27.54 -9.52
CA VAL A 327 21.89 27.87 -8.11
C VAL A 327 22.94 27.03 -7.38
N LYS A 328 23.99 27.70 -6.92
CA LYS A 328 25.09 27.14 -6.11
C LYS A 328 25.16 27.75 -4.71
N ARG A 329 24.12 28.46 -4.30
CA ARG A 329 24.03 29.13 -3.01
C ARG A 329 22.89 28.53 -2.20
N SER A 330 23.18 27.99 -1.03
CA SER A 330 22.18 27.57 -0.04
C SER A 330 21.31 28.76 0.41
N ARG A 331 20.12 28.48 0.94
CA ARG A 331 19.16 29.52 1.38
C ARG A 331 18.81 30.49 0.24
N THR A 332 18.35 29.94 -0.87
CA THR A 332 17.95 30.71 -2.05
C THR A 332 16.47 30.48 -2.37
N ILE A 333 15.74 31.57 -2.60
CA ILE A 333 14.34 31.55 -3.02
C ILE A 333 14.26 32.18 -4.41
N LEU A 334 13.71 31.44 -5.37
CA LEU A 334 13.36 31.94 -6.69
C LEU A 334 11.84 31.92 -6.81
N ARG A 335 11.22 33.06 -7.11
CA ARG A 335 9.76 33.13 -7.16
C ARG A 335 9.19 34.08 -8.21
N ASN A 336 7.92 33.85 -8.53
CA ASN A 336 7.10 34.69 -9.41
C ASN A 336 7.69 34.85 -10.82
N GLN A 337 8.05 33.73 -11.45
CA GLN A 337 8.73 33.71 -12.74
C GLN A 337 7.95 32.97 -13.82
N TRP A 338 8.09 33.44 -15.05
CA TRP A 338 7.52 32.80 -16.23
C TRP A 338 8.61 32.55 -17.27
N VAL A 339 8.66 31.34 -17.82
CA VAL A 339 9.58 30.95 -18.90
C VAL A 339 8.76 30.39 -20.06
N GLY A 340 9.01 30.90 -21.26
CA GLY A 340 8.35 30.48 -22.49
C GLY A 340 9.21 30.76 -23.71
N LEU A 341 8.71 30.41 -24.90
CA LEU A 341 9.38 30.70 -26.16
C LEU A 341 9.12 32.14 -26.60
N ASP A 342 10.07 32.70 -27.34
CA ASP A 342 9.86 33.94 -28.09
C ASP A 342 8.59 33.90 -28.95
N GLN A 343 7.96 35.06 -29.15
CA GLN A 343 6.73 35.13 -29.95
C GLN A 343 6.98 34.62 -31.38
N GLY A 344 6.26 33.56 -31.77
CA GLY A 344 6.41 32.92 -33.08
C GLY A 344 7.56 31.92 -33.18
N ALA A 345 8.37 31.76 -32.12
CA ALA A 345 9.40 30.73 -32.07
C ALA A 345 8.80 29.35 -31.80
N VAL A 346 9.52 28.32 -32.25
CA VAL A 346 9.23 26.90 -32.03
C VAL A 346 10.51 26.24 -31.51
N ASP A 347 10.38 25.22 -30.66
CA ASP A 347 11.54 24.49 -30.16
C ASP A 347 12.12 23.57 -31.25
N VAL A 348 13.27 23.96 -31.77
CA VAL A 348 14.03 23.24 -32.80
C VAL A 348 15.41 22.80 -32.30
N SER A 349 15.69 22.97 -30.99
CA SER A 349 16.96 22.54 -30.39
C SER A 349 17.22 21.06 -30.65
N LEU A 350 18.44 20.73 -31.06
CA LEU A 350 18.91 19.33 -31.19
C LEU A 350 19.73 18.88 -29.98
N ASP A 351 20.00 19.80 -29.05
CA ASP A 351 20.77 19.53 -27.84
C ASP A 351 19.84 19.40 -26.62
N PRO A 352 20.13 18.45 -25.70
CA PRO A 352 19.40 18.35 -24.45
C PRO A 352 19.71 19.54 -23.54
N ARG A 353 18.68 20.01 -22.81
CA ARG A 353 18.82 21.10 -21.83
C ARG A 353 18.96 20.52 -20.42
N SER A 354 19.90 21.06 -19.65
CA SER A 354 20.15 20.65 -18.26
C SER A 354 19.01 21.01 -17.31
N GLY A 355 18.15 21.96 -17.68
CA GLY A 355 17.22 22.65 -16.78
C GLY A 355 17.42 24.16 -16.86
N PHE A 356 16.34 24.91 -17.06
CA PHE A 356 16.36 26.37 -16.92
C PHE A 356 16.73 26.76 -15.49
N TYR A 357 16.17 26.06 -14.49
CA TYR A 357 16.68 26.09 -13.13
C TYR A 357 17.54 24.87 -12.88
N TYR A 358 18.78 25.09 -12.45
CA TYR A 358 19.70 24.00 -12.11
C TYR A 358 20.25 24.17 -10.70
N PHE A 359 19.87 23.29 -9.78
CA PHE A 359 20.32 23.34 -8.38
C PHE A 359 21.50 22.40 -8.15
N THR A 360 22.60 22.89 -7.59
CA THR A 360 23.74 22.01 -7.29
C THR A 360 24.51 22.39 -6.04
N ASN A 361 24.76 21.40 -5.18
CA ASN A 361 25.50 21.55 -3.93
C ASN A 361 24.87 22.61 -3.01
N VAL A 362 23.55 22.52 -2.83
CA VAL A 362 22.77 23.51 -2.07
C VAL A 362 21.93 22.87 -0.98
N PHE A 363 21.76 23.64 0.10
CA PHE A 363 20.87 23.37 1.21
C PHE A 363 19.77 24.41 1.25
N ASP A 364 18.53 23.97 1.52
CA ASP A 364 17.40 24.84 1.83
C ASP A 364 17.09 25.84 0.72
N VAL A 365 16.45 25.33 -0.34
CA VAL A 365 16.12 26.11 -1.55
C VAL A 365 14.64 26.01 -1.88
N THR A 366 14.08 27.12 -2.37
CA THR A 366 12.67 27.19 -2.75
C THR A 366 12.52 27.70 -4.19
N LEU A 367 11.69 26.99 -4.97
CA LEU A 367 11.17 27.46 -6.25
C LEU A 367 9.65 27.61 -6.12
N GLU A 368 9.14 28.82 -6.28
CA GLU A 368 7.76 29.13 -5.93
C GLU A 368 7.04 29.99 -6.98
N ASN A 369 5.79 29.65 -7.33
CA ASN A 369 4.99 30.40 -8.29
C ASN A 369 5.71 30.56 -9.64
N VAL A 370 6.10 29.44 -10.23
CA VAL A 370 6.91 29.42 -11.45
C VAL A 370 6.21 28.65 -12.56
N ARG A 371 6.22 29.20 -13.78
CA ARG A 371 5.82 28.49 -15.00
C ARG A 371 7.03 28.27 -15.91
N LEU A 372 7.17 27.05 -16.43
CA LEU A 372 8.27 26.63 -17.29
C LEU A 372 7.79 25.94 -18.56
N ILE A 373 8.71 25.76 -19.51
CA ILE A 373 8.53 24.94 -20.70
C ILE A 373 8.87 23.48 -20.34
N PRO A 374 7.94 22.53 -20.52
CA PRO A 374 8.27 21.11 -20.55
C PRO A 374 8.80 20.81 -21.96
N TRP A 375 10.11 20.69 -22.15
CA TRP A 375 10.70 20.59 -23.48
C TRP A 375 10.30 19.31 -24.23
N GLU A 376 10.15 19.42 -25.54
CA GLU A 376 9.93 18.30 -26.45
C GLU A 376 11.21 17.48 -26.60
N GLN A 377 11.09 16.16 -26.52
CA GLN A 377 12.15 15.25 -26.90
C GLN A 377 11.76 14.45 -28.14
N ASP A 378 10.53 13.91 -28.15
CA ASP A 378 10.03 13.06 -29.22
C ASP A 378 9.31 13.98 -30.23
N ARG A 379 9.82 14.13 -31.46
CA ARG A 379 9.27 15.05 -32.47
C ARG A 379 8.72 14.28 -33.68
N GLU A 380 8.01 14.99 -34.57
CA GLU A 380 7.48 14.38 -35.80
C GLU A 380 8.63 13.88 -36.69
N GLY A 381 8.70 12.56 -36.86
CA GLY A 381 9.83 11.87 -37.46
C GLY A 381 11.03 11.81 -36.51
N THR A 382 11.63 10.62 -36.37
CA THR A 382 12.74 10.38 -35.41
C THR A 382 14.03 11.14 -35.74
N ALA A 383 14.10 11.79 -36.91
CA ALA A 383 15.28 12.54 -37.36
C ALA A 383 15.55 13.81 -36.54
N LYS A 384 14.56 14.31 -35.78
CA LYS A 384 14.65 15.55 -34.99
C LYS A 384 14.50 15.33 -33.49
N ASP A 385 14.47 14.06 -33.07
CA ASP A 385 14.40 13.71 -31.66
C ASP A 385 15.64 14.20 -30.93
N VAL A 386 15.46 14.67 -29.69
CA VAL A 386 16.59 15.01 -28.83
C VAL A 386 17.18 13.70 -28.28
N PRO A 387 18.48 13.43 -28.46
CA PRO A 387 19.07 12.10 -28.21
C PRO A 387 19.12 11.70 -26.72
N ALA A 388 18.82 12.63 -25.81
CA ALA A 388 18.76 12.40 -24.38
C ALA A 388 17.61 13.20 -23.77
N GLY A 389 17.33 12.95 -22.49
CA GLY A 389 16.34 13.74 -21.76
C GLY A 389 16.63 15.23 -21.82
N THR A 390 15.58 16.05 -21.82
CA THR A 390 15.70 17.52 -21.85
C THR A 390 14.75 18.09 -20.80
N TYR A 391 15.23 19.06 -20.01
CA TYR A 391 14.59 19.42 -18.74
C TYR A 391 14.34 20.92 -18.59
N GLY A 392 13.24 21.27 -17.92
CA GLY A 392 12.96 22.63 -17.44
C GLY A 392 13.59 22.91 -16.07
N ILE A 393 13.77 21.88 -15.25
CA ILE A 393 14.38 21.87 -13.92
C ILE A 393 15.33 20.68 -13.84
N GLY A 394 16.59 20.97 -13.53
CA GLY A 394 17.58 19.96 -13.23
C GLY A 394 18.23 20.20 -11.89
N GLY A 395 19.05 19.24 -11.47
CA GLY A 395 19.89 19.44 -10.31
C GLY A 395 20.58 18.17 -9.84
N ALA A 396 21.59 18.39 -9.01
CA ALA A 396 22.29 17.31 -8.33
C ALA A 396 22.69 17.75 -6.93
N ARG A 397 22.62 16.84 -5.94
CA ARG A 397 23.15 17.10 -4.58
C ARG A 397 22.46 18.27 -3.89
N VAL A 398 21.17 18.08 -3.63
CA VAL A 398 20.28 19.09 -3.06
C VAL A 398 19.63 18.54 -1.80
N LEU A 399 19.73 19.28 -0.70
CA LEU A 399 19.13 18.93 0.59
C LEU A 399 18.09 20.00 0.96
N ASN A 400 16.90 19.57 1.40
CA ASN A 400 15.79 20.45 1.77
C ASN A 400 15.36 21.38 0.61
N ALA A 401 14.92 20.79 -0.51
CA ALA A 401 14.29 21.57 -1.59
C ALA A 401 12.77 21.60 -1.44
N THR A 402 12.15 22.76 -1.70
CA THR A 402 10.70 22.91 -1.75
C THR A 402 10.27 23.54 -3.06
N PHE A 403 9.53 22.80 -3.88
CA PHE A 403 8.90 23.31 -5.09
C PHE A 403 7.41 23.48 -4.85
N ARG A 404 6.95 24.73 -4.92
CA ARG A 404 5.57 25.11 -4.58
C ARG A 404 4.92 25.84 -5.73
N ASN A 405 3.72 25.41 -6.12
CA ASN A 405 2.96 26.05 -7.19
C ASN A 405 3.79 26.22 -8.48
N VAL A 406 4.50 25.17 -8.86
CA VAL A 406 5.30 25.12 -10.09
C VAL A 406 4.51 24.42 -11.18
N THR A 407 4.43 25.03 -12.35
CA THR A 407 3.68 24.52 -13.51
C THR A 407 4.58 24.29 -14.71
N ALA A 408 4.58 23.06 -15.22
CA ALA A 408 5.19 22.67 -16.49
C ALA A 408 4.51 21.38 -16.99
N GLU A 409 3.26 21.56 -17.42
CA GLU A 409 2.40 20.52 -17.97
C GLU A 409 2.71 20.29 -19.45
N GLY A 410 2.84 19.02 -19.84
CA GLY A 410 3.10 18.62 -21.22
C GLY A 410 2.33 17.34 -21.56
N SER A 411 2.43 16.94 -22.82
CA SER A 411 1.95 15.66 -23.35
C SER A 411 3.08 14.62 -23.44
N ASN A 412 2.81 13.47 -24.07
CA ASN A 412 3.79 12.38 -24.25
C ASN A 412 5.05 12.77 -25.03
N VAL A 413 4.98 13.77 -25.92
CA VAL A 413 6.17 14.24 -26.69
C VAL A 413 7.16 15.03 -25.83
N HIS A 414 6.68 15.54 -24.70
CA HIS A 414 7.50 16.31 -23.77
C HIS A 414 8.16 15.36 -22.79
N TRP A 415 9.49 15.34 -22.71
CA TRP A 415 10.20 14.39 -21.86
C TRP A 415 9.96 14.63 -20.37
N GLY A 416 9.85 15.90 -19.99
CA GLY A 416 9.49 16.27 -18.64
C GLY A 416 10.10 17.58 -18.18
N VAL A 417 9.81 17.87 -16.92
CA VAL A 417 10.29 19.05 -16.21
C VAL A 417 11.55 18.71 -15.45
N PHE A 418 11.63 17.49 -14.91
CA PHE A 418 12.57 17.12 -13.87
C PHE A 418 13.59 16.11 -14.35
N GLY A 419 14.86 16.33 -14.06
CA GLY A 419 15.94 15.34 -14.20
C GLY A 419 16.98 15.57 -13.09
N THR A 420 16.92 14.76 -12.03
CA THR A 420 17.75 15.01 -10.84
C THR A 420 18.48 13.79 -10.31
N ASN A 421 19.53 14.04 -9.52
CA ASN A 421 20.30 13.04 -8.80
C ASN A 421 20.56 13.53 -7.37
N MET A 422 20.53 12.63 -6.39
CA MET A 422 20.90 12.95 -5.01
C MET A 422 20.09 14.12 -4.43
N PHE A 423 18.77 13.97 -4.42
CA PHE A 423 17.86 14.92 -3.76
C PHE A 423 17.41 14.33 -2.43
N LYS A 424 17.60 15.09 -1.35
CA LYS A 424 17.26 14.67 0.02
C LYS A 424 16.27 15.63 0.65
N ASN A 425 15.25 15.11 1.33
CA ASN A 425 14.16 15.89 1.93
C ASN A 425 13.49 16.82 0.91
N PHE A 426 13.00 16.25 -0.18
CA PHE A 426 12.44 17.01 -1.29
C PHE A 426 10.91 17.13 -1.16
N ARG A 427 10.39 18.35 -1.29
CA ARG A 427 8.96 18.66 -1.20
C ARG A 427 8.42 19.21 -2.53
N ILE A 428 7.29 18.67 -2.97
CA ILE A 428 6.52 19.11 -4.13
C ILE A 428 5.09 19.42 -3.66
N GLU A 429 4.68 20.69 -3.72
CA GLU A 429 3.45 21.19 -3.10
C GLU A 429 2.62 21.99 -4.11
N GLY A 430 1.38 21.59 -4.39
CA GLY A 430 0.51 22.36 -5.28
C GLY A 430 1.00 22.44 -6.73
N CYS A 431 1.80 21.48 -7.18
CA CYS A 431 2.48 21.56 -8.47
C CYS A 431 1.73 20.83 -9.60
N ARG A 432 1.98 21.26 -10.84
CA ARG A 432 1.49 20.63 -12.07
C ARG A 432 2.66 20.32 -12.98
N LEU A 433 3.17 19.09 -12.96
CA LEU A 433 4.45 18.72 -13.60
C LEU A 433 4.27 17.53 -14.54
N ASN A 434 4.80 17.57 -15.76
CA ASN A 434 4.69 16.41 -16.66
C ASN A 434 5.44 15.16 -16.15
N ARG A 435 6.50 15.36 -15.36
CA ARG A 435 7.35 14.29 -14.81
C ARG A 435 8.01 14.71 -13.51
N VAL A 436 8.19 13.76 -12.60
CA VAL A 436 9.13 13.84 -11.47
C VAL A 436 10.10 12.68 -11.61
N ASP A 437 11.36 12.98 -11.92
CA ASP A 437 12.40 11.99 -12.23
C ASP A 437 13.63 12.18 -11.34
N VAL A 438 13.93 11.15 -10.57
CA VAL A 438 15.19 11.06 -9.83
C VAL A 438 15.91 9.82 -10.31
N HIS A 439 16.97 10.01 -11.08
CA HIS A 439 17.75 8.94 -11.70
C HIS A 439 18.48 8.13 -10.63
N PHE A 440 19.35 8.81 -9.88
CA PHE A 440 20.11 8.19 -8.81
C PHE A 440 19.78 8.84 -7.47
N HIS A 441 19.24 8.03 -6.57
CA HIS A 441 19.25 8.26 -5.13
C HIS A 441 18.46 9.49 -4.62
N CYS A 442 17.14 9.43 -4.68
CA CYS A 442 16.28 10.28 -3.84
C CYS A 442 16.28 9.75 -2.40
N TRP A 443 16.29 10.61 -1.38
CA TRP A 443 16.09 10.21 0.01
C TRP A 443 15.08 11.13 0.70
N ASN A 444 13.93 10.61 1.08
CA ASN A 444 12.77 11.40 1.55
C ASN A 444 12.17 12.30 0.44
N LEU A 445 11.02 11.90 -0.09
CA LEU A 445 10.21 12.65 -1.07
C LEU A 445 8.78 12.81 -0.55
N TYR A 446 8.34 14.06 -0.47
CA TYR A 446 7.00 14.44 -0.05
C TYR A 446 6.29 15.15 -1.20
N VAL A 447 5.15 14.62 -1.64
CA VAL A 447 4.34 15.21 -2.69
C VAL A 447 2.93 15.43 -2.18
N LYS A 448 2.41 16.64 -2.36
CA LYS A 448 1.10 17.01 -1.84
C LYS A 448 0.33 17.92 -2.80
N ASP A 449 -0.98 17.70 -2.89
CA ASP A 449 -1.93 18.56 -3.61
C ASP A 449 -1.50 18.82 -5.08
N SER A 450 -0.96 17.79 -5.76
CA SER A 450 -0.28 17.96 -7.05
C SER A 450 -0.90 17.13 -8.18
N GLU A 451 -0.62 17.53 -9.43
CA GLU A 451 -0.98 16.81 -10.65
C GLU A 451 0.28 16.47 -11.45
N ILE A 452 0.50 15.18 -11.69
CA ILE A 452 1.66 14.68 -12.43
C ILE A 452 1.22 14.11 -13.79
N GLY A 453 1.82 14.62 -14.86
CA GLY A 453 1.49 14.26 -16.24
C GLY A 453 1.99 12.89 -16.69
N TYR A 454 2.05 12.72 -18.00
CA TYR A 454 2.11 11.42 -18.67
C TYR A 454 3.39 10.63 -18.43
N LYS A 455 4.53 11.32 -18.24
CA LYS A 455 5.80 10.67 -17.96
C LYS A 455 5.92 10.27 -16.48
N GLY A 456 5.06 10.82 -15.60
CA GLY A 456 4.80 10.28 -14.27
C GLY A 456 5.93 10.44 -13.25
N PHE A 457 5.84 9.64 -12.18
CA PHE A 457 6.90 9.46 -11.21
C PHE A 457 7.86 8.38 -11.70
N THR A 458 9.12 8.75 -11.94
CA THR A 458 10.19 7.84 -12.34
C THR A 458 11.28 7.90 -11.28
N LEU A 459 11.25 6.97 -10.31
CA LEU A 459 11.95 7.15 -9.03
C LEU A 459 12.96 6.05 -8.74
N THR A 460 14.01 6.40 -8.01
CA THR A 460 14.92 5.48 -7.32
C THR A 460 15.41 6.13 -6.05
N GLY A 461 15.42 5.41 -4.93
CA GLY A 461 15.77 6.06 -3.68
C GLY A 461 15.61 5.23 -2.42
N GLY A 462 15.29 5.93 -1.33
CA GLY A 462 14.97 5.40 -0.02
C GLY A 462 14.45 6.48 0.92
N GLY A 463 14.32 6.16 2.21
CA GLY A 463 13.67 7.02 3.19
C GLY A 463 12.15 7.07 3.02
N ASP A 464 11.52 8.18 3.40
CA ASP A 464 10.08 8.38 3.36
C ASP A 464 9.59 8.83 1.97
N LEU A 465 8.74 8.04 1.31
CA LEU A 465 8.02 8.42 0.09
C LEU A 465 6.55 8.63 0.39
N PHE A 466 6.16 9.87 0.67
CA PHE A 466 4.78 10.20 1.02
C PHE A 466 4.13 11.03 -0.08
N ILE A 467 3.03 10.51 -0.64
CA ILE A 467 2.26 11.17 -1.68
C ILE A 467 0.81 11.28 -1.22
N GLU A 468 0.32 12.51 -1.10
CA GLU A 468 -1.01 12.84 -0.59
C GLU A 468 -1.80 13.67 -1.62
N ASN A 469 -3.09 13.40 -1.76
CA ASN A 469 -4.03 14.20 -2.57
C ASN A 469 -3.49 14.52 -3.97
N THR A 470 -2.98 13.50 -4.65
CA THR A 470 -2.23 13.67 -5.89
C THR A 470 -2.83 12.83 -7.01
N LYS A 471 -2.94 13.45 -8.19
CA LYS A 471 -3.38 12.77 -9.42
C LYS A 471 -2.19 12.53 -10.33
N ARG A 472 -2.17 11.38 -11.01
CA ARG A 472 -1.15 11.04 -11.99
C ARG A 472 -1.79 10.52 -13.27
N PHE A 473 -1.34 10.99 -14.44
CA PHE A 473 -1.82 10.53 -15.74
C PHE A 473 -0.93 9.43 -16.35
N GLY A 474 -1.51 8.34 -16.85
CA GLY A 474 -0.84 7.26 -17.59
C GLY A 474 -1.14 5.87 -17.01
N THR A 475 -0.24 4.88 -17.16
CA THR A 475 -0.49 3.50 -16.72
C THR A 475 0.18 3.05 -15.40
N ARG A 476 1.17 3.77 -14.85
CA ARG A 476 1.85 3.43 -13.60
C ARG A 476 1.79 4.60 -12.63
N PHE A 477 1.25 4.44 -11.42
CA PHE A 477 1.22 5.56 -10.48
C PHE A 477 2.65 5.95 -10.09
N ILE A 478 3.45 4.99 -9.62
CA ILE A 478 4.91 5.14 -9.49
C ILE A 478 5.62 4.09 -10.32
N ASP A 479 6.55 4.54 -11.17
CA ASP A 479 7.46 3.67 -11.91
C ASP A 479 8.85 3.72 -11.27
N PHE A 480 9.19 2.69 -10.49
CA PHE A 480 10.55 2.58 -9.97
C PHE A 480 11.47 2.11 -11.09
N ARG A 481 12.56 2.84 -11.28
CA ARG A 481 13.42 2.69 -12.45
C ARG A 481 14.05 1.30 -12.55
N ASN A 482 13.65 0.52 -13.54
CA ASN A 482 14.24 -0.78 -13.84
C ASN A 482 15.78 -0.71 -13.98
N ASP A 483 16.29 0.33 -14.63
CA ASP A 483 17.72 0.51 -14.91
C ASP A 483 18.56 0.88 -13.67
N TYR A 484 17.91 1.19 -12.55
CA TYR A 484 18.53 1.42 -11.23
C TYR A 484 17.90 0.53 -10.15
N GLY A 485 17.58 -0.71 -10.50
CA GLY A 485 17.20 -1.75 -9.54
C GLY A 485 15.79 -1.60 -8.98
N ALA A 486 14.98 -0.73 -9.60
CA ALA A 486 13.61 -0.43 -9.25
C ALA A 486 13.40 -0.25 -7.75
N LYS A 487 14.35 0.38 -7.03
CA LYS A 487 14.34 0.33 -5.56
C LYS A 487 13.71 1.54 -4.88
N TRP A 488 13.16 1.26 -3.69
CA TRP A 488 12.95 2.27 -2.66
C TRP A 488 13.26 1.68 -1.26
N ASP A 489 14.39 2.07 -0.66
CA ASP A 489 14.78 1.58 0.67
C ASP A 489 14.21 2.47 1.80
N GLY A 490 12.93 2.28 2.14
CA GLY A 490 12.28 3.01 3.22
C GLY A 490 10.75 2.89 3.23
N ASN A 491 10.06 3.84 3.86
CA ASN A 491 8.60 3.82 3.99
C ASN A 491 7.93 4.40 2.75
N ILE A 492 6.85 3.79 2.31
CA ILE A 492 6.03 4.29 1.20
C ILE A 492 4.60 4.50 1.70
N ARG A 493 4.07 5.72 1.53
CA ARG A 493 2.70 6.06 1.91
C ARG A 493 1.98 6.79 0.79
N LEU A 494 0.89 6.22 0.30
CA LEU A 494 -0.03 6.85 -0.63
C LEU A 494 -1.35 7.09 0.07
N ASN A 495 -1.84 8.33 0.05
CA ASN A 495 -3.11 8.70 0.69
C ASN A 495 -3.95 9.59 -0.23
N ASN A 496 -5.19 9.18 -0.50
CA ASN A 496 -6.12 9.92 -1.37
C ASN A 496 -5.48 10.21 -2.75
N CYS A 497 -5.07 9.15 -3.44
CA CYS A 497 -4.33 9.23 -4.70
C CYS A 497 -5.15 8.68 -5.88
N ARG A 498 -4.94 9.23 -7.07
CA ARG A 498 -5.66 8.80 -8.28
C ARG A 498 -4.72 8.61 -9.45
N LEU A 499 -4.74 7.41 -10.03
CA LEU A 499 -4.14 7.13 -11.33
C LEU A 499 -5.20 7.30 -12.41
N VAL A 500 -5.06 8.32 -13.26
CA VAL A 500 -5.94 8.59 -14.40
C VAL A 500 -5.36 7.90 -15.63
N LEU A 501 -6.08 6.89 -16.13
CA LEU A 501 -5.59 6.05 -17.21
C LEU A 501 -5.71 6.75 -18.56
N THR A 502 -4.71 6.50 -19.41
CA THR A 502 -4.63 7.05 -20.77
C THR A 502 -4.70 5.95 -21.83
N SER A 503 -4.78 4.69 -21.41
CA SER A 503 -4.93 3.51 -22.26
C SER A 503 -5.90 2.53 -21.60
N GLY A 504 -6.80 1.97 -22.41
CA GLY A 504 -7.83 1.05 -21.93
C GLY A 504 -7.38 -0.39 -21.89
N THR A 505 -6.35 -0.73 -22.65
CA THR A 505 -5.88 -2.11 -22.86
C THR A 505 -4.57 -2.39 -22.14
N ALA A 506 -3.76 -1.36 -21.87
CA ALA A 506 -2.50 -1.51 -21.15
C ALA A 506 -2.71 -1.91 -19.68
N GLU A 507 -1.75 -2.64 -19.12
CA GLU A 507 -1.74 -2.94 -17.70
C GLU A 507 -1.53 -1.66 -16.88
N ALA A 508 -2.42 -1.43 -15.91
CA ALA A 508 -2.30 -0.36 -14.94
C ALA A 508 -1.67 -0.88 -13.64
N VAL A 509 -0.74 -0.11 -13.05
CA VAL A 509 -0.03 -0.53 -11.83
C VAL A 509 0.05 0.63 -10.83
N GLY A 510 -0.27 0.38 -9.56
CA GLY A 510 -0.03 1.33 -8.48
C GLY A 510 1.48 1.51 -8.23
N LEU A 511 2.13 0.46 -7.75
CA LEU A 511 3.58 0.42 -7.49
C LEU A 511 4.29 -0.57 -8.43
N HIS A 512 5.14 -0.06 -9.32
CA HIS A 512 5.86 -0.86 -10.32
C HIS A 512 7.33 -1.06 -9.93
N PHE A 513 7.64 -2.24 -9.40
CA PHE A 513 8.92 -2.66 -8.81
C PHE A 513 9.60 -3.78 -9.61
N VAL A 514 9.86 -3.54 -10.90
CA VAL A 514 10.43 -4.56 -11.80
C VAL A 514 11.87 -4.19 -12.17
N PRO A 515 12.89 -4.62 -11.39
CA PRO A 515 14.29 -4.48 -11.75
C PRO A 515 14.70 -5.46 -12.86
N ALA A 516 15.80 -5.15 -13.56
CA ALA A 516 16.54 -6.18 -14.28
C ALA A 516 17.32 -7.05 -13.28
N ASP A 517 17.53 -8.32 -13.62
CA ASP A 517 18.43 -9.18 -12.84
C ASP A 517 19.88 -8.80 -13.15
N PHE A 518 20.45 -7.94 -12.29
CA PHE A 518 21.73 -7.29 -12.51
C PHE A 518 22.38 -6.90 -11.18
N ASP A 519 23.71 -6.95 -11.11
CA ASP A 519 24.44 -6.45 -9.94
C ASP A 519 24.61 -4.93 -10.00
N TYR A 520 23.67 -4.24 -9.38
CA TYR A 520 23.66 -2.78 -9.27
C TYR A 520 24.76 -2.21 -8.35
N LYS A 521 25.49 -3.07 -7.61
CA LYS A 521 26.47 -2.69 -6.57
C LYS A 521 25.87 -1.96 -5.35
N TYR A 522 24.58 -2.14 -5.08
CA TYR A 522 23.90 -1.72 -3.85
C TYR A 522 22.63 -2.56 -3.61
N PRO A 523 22.09 -2.58 -2.38
CA PRO A 523 20.87 -3.31 -2.07
C PRO A 523 19.67 -2.79 -2.87
N ILE A 524 18.85 -3.70 -3.40
CA ILE A 524 17.62 -3.40 -4.15
C ILE A 524 16.42 -4.14 -3.53
N GLY A 525 15.21 -3.64 -3.73
CA GLY A 525 14.01 -4.14 -3.04
C GLY A 525 12.84 -3.16 -3.07
N TYR A 526 11.73 -3.52 -2.41
CA TYR A 526 10.40 -2.96 -2.70
C TYR A 526 9.82 -1.98 -1.66
N GLY A 527 10.58 -1.67 -0.61
CA GLY A 527 10.16 -0.88 0.54
C GLY A 527 10.50 -1.58 1.85
N ARG A 528 10.45 -0.85 2.96
CA ARG A 528 10.54 -1.39 4.34
C ARG A 528 9.17 -1.46 5.01
N SER A 529 8.28 -0.52 4.66
CA SER A 529 6.85 -0.56 4.95
C SER A 529 6.08 0.12 3.82
N ILE A 530 4.91 -0.40 3.46
CA ILE A 530 4.04 0.15 2.41
C ILE A 530 2.65 0.36 2.99
N LYS A 531 2.10 1.57 2.87
CA LYS A 531 0.70 1.87 3.16
C LYS A 531 0.05 2.61 1.99
N ILE A 532 -1.07 2.09 1.51
CA ILE A 532 -1.87 2.69 0.44
C ILE A 532 -3.30 2.79 0.96
N GLN A 533 -3.85 4.00 0.96
CA GLN A 533 -5.20 4.28 1.45
C GLN A 533 -5.91 5.26 0.50
N ASP A 534 -7.20 5.03 0.25
CA ASP A 534 -8.04 5.86 -0.62
C ASP A 534 -7.44 6.02 -2.03
N PHE A 535 -7.25 4.90 -2.73
CA PHE A 535 -6.61 4.88 -4.05
C PHE A 535 -7.61 4.59 -5.17
N ILE A 536 -7.56 5.38 -6.25
CA ILE A 536 -8.49 5.26 -7.38
C ILE A 536 -7.74 4.97 -8.67
N PHE A 537 -8.10 3.87 -9.34
CA PHE A 537 -7.83 3.66 -10.76
C PHE A 537 -8.96 4.25 -11.58
N ASP A 538 -8.68 5.29 -12.37
CA ASP A 538 -9.68 6.06 -13.09
C ASP A 538 -9.63 5.83 -14.60
N TYR A 539 -10.57 5.02 -15.08
CA TYR A 539 -10.78 4.71 -16.49
C TYR A 539 -11.87 5.56 -17.15
N THR A 540 -12.45 6.55 -16.46
CA THR A 540 -13.62 7.30 -16.96
C THR A 540 -13.41 7.96 -18.32
N GLY A 541 -12.18 8.39 -18.60
CA GLY A 541 -11.81 9.03 -19.88
C GLY A 541 -11.43 8.07 -21.00
N VAL A 542 -11.55 6.74 -20.82
CA VAL A 542 -10.99 5.75 -21.74
C VAL A 542 -12.09 4.82 -22.28
N PRO A 543 -12.24 4.67 -23.62
CA PRO A 543 -13.26 3.80 -24.19
C PRO A 543 -12.90 2.32 -24.04
N ASN A 544 -13.91 1.48 -23.75
CA ASN A 544 -13.85 0.01 -23.70
C ASN A 544 -12.61 -0.56 -22.94
N PRO A 545 -12.38 -0.18 -21.67
CA PRO A 545 -11.15 -0.52 -20.97
C PRO A 545 -11.10 -1.99 -20.51
N THR A 546 -10.31 -2.83 -21.19
CA THR A 546 -10.14 -4.27 -20.91
C THR A 546 -8.87 -4.64 -20.14
N GLY A 547 -7.90 -3.73 -20.03
CA GLY A 547 -6.57 -3.95 -19.44
C GLY A 547 -6.63 -4.40 -17.97
N VAL A 548 -5.64 -5.17 -17.53
CA VAL A 548 -5.53 -5.57 -16.12
C VAL A 548 -5.10 -4.38 -15.27
N CYS A 549 -5.59 -4.26 -14.03
CA CYS A 549 -5.01 -3.31 -13.08
C CYS A 549 -4.53 -4.03 -11.82
N ARG A 550 -3.34 -3.63 -11.34
CA ARG A 550 -2.64 -4.25 -10.21
C ARG A 550 -2.27 -3.21 -9.18
N MET A 551 -2.39 -3.56 -7.90
CA MET A 551 -1.87 -2.70 -6.85
C MET A 551 -0.36 -2.64 -6.89
N MET A 552 0.29 -3.80 -6.95
CA MET A 552 1.74 -3.90 -6.93
C MET A 552 2.24 -4.95 -7.92
N LYS A 553 3.32 -4.64 -8.64
CA LYS A 553 4.02 -5.56 -9.55
C LYS A 553 5.49 -5.61 -9.18
N ILE A 554 6.01 -6.80 -8.92
CA ILE A 554 7.39 -7.03 -8.47
C ILE A 554 8.17 -7.95 -9.43
N ALA A 555 9.49 -8.05 -9.25
CA ALA A 555 10.33 -9.00 -9.96
C ALA A 555 9.95 -10.46 -9.62
N ALA A 556 10.18 -11.37 -10.57
CA ALA A 556 9.96 -12.80 -10.39
C ALA A 556 11.04 -13.50 -9.53
N PHE A 557 12.13 -12.80 -9.20
CA PHE A 557 13.25 -13.30 -8.41
C PHE A 557 13.34 -12.56 -7.06
N SER A 558 13.99 -13.19 -6.09
CA SER A 558 14.28 -12.62 -4.76
C SER A 558 15.77 -12.53 -4.44
N LYS A 559 16.63 -12.97 -5.37
CA LYS A 559 18.09 -12.81 -5.36
C LYS A 559 18.57 -12.40 -6.75
N VAL A 560 19.53 -11.49 -6.80
CA VAL A 560 20.28 -11.20 -8.03
C VAL A 560 21.15 -12.41 -8.37
N THR A 561 21.00 -12.94 -9.59
CA THR A 561 21.65 -14.20 -10.00
C THR A 561 23.18 -14.08 -9.99
N SER A 562 23.73 -12.96 -10.44
CA SER A 562 25.18 -12.80 -10.60
C SER A 562 25.95 -12.57 -9.29
N SER A 563 25.33 -11.95 -8.29
CA SER A 563 25.98 -11.59 -7.02
C SER A 563 25.46 -12.39 -5.83
N GLY A 564 24.32 -13.08 -5.95
CA GLY A 564 23.63 -13.74 -4.85
C GLY A 564 22.99 -12.77 -3.85
N ALA A 565 23.03 -11.45 -4.13
CA ALA A 565 22.46 -10.44 -3.25
C ALA A 565 20.94 -10.58 -3.18
N ARG A 566 20.42 -10.67 -1.96
CA ARG A 566 18.98 -10.78 -1.69
C ARG A 566 18.29 -9.44 -1.90
N LEU A 567 17.07 -9.49 -2.43
CA LEU A 567 16.21 -8.32 -2.49
C LEU A 567 15.61 -8.07 -1.11
N PHE A 568 15.66 -6.83 -0.63
CA PHE A 568 14.94 -6.50 0.59
C PHE A 568 13.44 -6.45 0.34
N PHE A 569 12.65 -6.84 1.34
CA PHE A 569 11.19 -6.92 1.24
C PHE A 569 10.52 -6.22 2.42
N PRO A 570 9.32 -5.61 2.23
CA PRO A 570 8.64 -4.92 3.32
C PRO A 570 8.28 -5.83 4.50
N SER A 571 8.39 -5.29 5.71
CA SER A 571 7.86 -5.95 6.92
C SER A 571 6.35 -5.72 7.11
N SER A 572 5.79 -4.71 6.45
CA SER A 572 4.34 -4.48 6.39
C SER A 572 3.91 -3.97 5.00
N ILE A 573 2.81 -4.49 4.47
CA ILE A 573 2.09 -4.02 3.28
C ILE A 573 0.62 -3.88 3.66
N GLU A 574 0.12 -2.66 3.71
CA GLU A 574 -1.29 -2.37 4.01
C GLU A 574 -1.90 -1.60 2.83
N CYS A 575 -2.94 -2.16 2.22
CA CYS A 575 -3.69 -1.53 1.13
C CYS A 575 -5.17 -1.52 1.53
N SER A 576 -5.76 -0.33 1.68
CA SER A 576 -7.17 -0.18 1.98
C SER A 576 -7.89 0.80 1.08
N ASP A 577 -9.19 0.56 0.88
CA ASP A 577 -10.12 1.50 0.25
C ASP A 577 -9.68 1.84 -1.19
N VAL A 578 -9.56 0.78 -2.00
CA VAL A 578 -9.09 0.86 -3.38
C VAL A 578 -10.25 0.57 -4.33
N ILE A 579 -10.55 1.51 -5.22
CA ILE A 579 -11.66 1.39 -6.16
C ILE A 579 -11.22 1.61 -7.60
N VAL A 580 -12.04 1.12 -8.53
CA VAL A 580 -11.92 1.36 -9.97
C VAL A 580 -13.14 2.15 -10.40
N VAL A 581 -12.93 3.27 -11.12
CA VAL A 581 -14.02 4.06 -11.71
C VAL A 581 -13.94 4.02 -13.23
N GLY A 582 -15.09 4.10 -13.89
CA GLY A 582 -15.20 4.01 -15.35
C GLY A 582 -15.30 2.59 -15.92
N ARG A 583 -15.29 1.54 -15.07
CA ARG A 583 -15.59 0.15 -15.44
C ARG A 583 -15.86 -0.74 -14.22
N GLU A 584 -16.40 -1.94 -14.44
CA GLU A 584 -16.62 -2.95 -13.39
C GLU A 584 -15.37 -3.76 -13.03
N LYS A 585 -14.52 -4.06 -14.03
CA LYS A 585 -13.32 -4.89 -13.86
C LYS A 585 -12.37 -4.27 -12.80
N GLY A 586 -12.23 -4.99 -11.69
CA GLY A 586 -11.49 -4.57 -10.49
C GLY A 586 -9.97 -4.76 -10.54
N VAL A 587 -9.37 -4.88 -9.35
CA VAL A 587 -7.93 -4.86 -9.07
C VAL A 587 -7.38 -6.25 -8.70
N ARG A 588 -6.18 -6.57 -9.16
CA ARG A 588 -5.37 -7.70 -8.67
C ARG A 588 -4.32 -7.20 -7.67
N LEU A 589 -4.01 -8.00 -6.66
CA LEU A 589 -3.26 -7.57 -5.47
C LEU A 589 -1.74 -7.65 -5.69
N LEU A 590 -1.19 -8.86 -5.68
CA LEU A 590 0.27 -9.09 -5.70
C LEU A 590 0.62 -10.52 -6.12
N GLU A 591 1.67 -10.68 -6.91
CA GLU A 591 2.22 -11.99 -7.27
C GLU A 591 3.68 -12.11 -6.79
N ILE A 592 3.93 -13.05 -5.88
CA ILE A 592 5.25 -13.35 -5.30
C ILE A 592 5.73 -14.68 -5.85
N GLN A 593 6.60 -14.60 -6.85
CA GLN A 593 7.06 -15.78 -7.60
C GLN A 593 8.13 -16.60 -6.84
N ASN A 594 8.86 -16.00 -5.92
CA ASN A 594 9.90 -16.68 -5.13
C ASN A 594 10.05 -16.07 -3.73
N PRO A 595 9.33 -16.56 -2.70
CA PRO A 595 9.43 -16.05 -1.33
C PRO A 595 10.68 -16.52 -0.56
N LEU A 596 11.45 -17.47 -1.11
CA LEU A 596 12.44 -18.26 -0.37
C LEU A 596 13.69 -17.46 0.05
N SER A 597 13.96 -16.35 -0.64
CA SER A 597 15.25 -15.67 -0.57
C SER A 597 15.20 -14.17 -0.32
N TYR A 598 14.04 -13.58 -0.09
CA TYR A 598 13.97 -12.16 0.28
C TYR A 598 14.69 -11.88 1.59
N ASP A 599 15.16 -10.65 1.82
CA ASP A 599 15.63 -10.18 3.12
C ASP A 599 14.62 -9.18 3.72
N VAL A 600 13.78 -9.66 4.63
CA VAL A 600 12.78 -8.82 5.32
C VAL A 600 13.44 -7.93 6.38
N GLY A 601 14.70 -8.20 6.77
CA GLY A 601 15.41 -7.49 7.84
C GLY A 601 14.93 -7.85 9.26
N LYS A 602 14.04 -8.84 9.39
CA LYS A 602 13.53 -9.37 10.65
C LYS A 602 13.41 -10.90 10.56
N ALA A 603 13.80 -11.57 11.64
CA ALA A 603 13.63 -13.01 11.77
C ALA A 603 12.14 -13.42 11.80
N GLY A 604 11.80 -14.37 10.97
CA GLY A 604 10.59 -15.18 10.97
C GLY A 604 10.93 -16.66 10.95
N GLY A 605 9.93 -17.53 10.78
CA GLY A 605 10.16 -18.96 10.68
C GLY A 605 8.90 -19.79 10.84
N TYR A 606 9.07 -21.10 10.86
CA TYR A 606 8.03 -22.09 11.10
C TYR A 606 8.61 -23.27 11.88
N ASP A 607 8.03 -23.56 13.04
CA ASP A 607 8.49 -24.61 13.98
C ASP A 607 7.63 -25.88 13.88
N GLU A 608 7.02 -26.10 12.72
CA GLU A 608 6.03 -27.15 12.44
C GLU A 608 4.66 -26.94 13.11
N ASN A 609 4.55 -26.07 14.12
CA ASN A 609 3.30 -25.78 14.82
C ASN A 609 2.74 -24.39 14.50
N ARG A 610 3.62 -23.40 14.35
CA ARG A 610 3.25 -21.99 14.22
C ARG A 610 4.18 -21.24 13.27
N VAL A 611 3.59 -20.38 12.45
CA VAL A 611 4.34 -19.39 11.68
C VAL A 611 4.68 -18.21 12.58
N THR A 612 5.98 -17.89 12.68
CA THR A 612 6.46 -16.62 13.22
C THR A 612 6.60 -15.65 12.05
N ALA A 613 5.56 -14.83 11.84
CA ALA A 613 5.54 -13.92 10.70
C ALA A 613 6.55 -12.76 10.87
N ASN A 614 7.30 -12.47 9.82
CA ASN A 614 8.16 -11.29 9.72
C ASN A 614 7.64 -10.24 8.73
N CYS A 615 6.61 -10.59 7.96
CA CYS A 615 5.88 -9.69 7.07
C CYS A 615 4.38 -9.74 7.39
N TYR A 616 3.74 -8.58 7.53
CA TYR A 616 2.29 -8.47 7.60
C TYR A 616 1.73 -7.89 6.31
N MET A 617 0.77 -8.57 5.68
CA MET A 617 0.08 -8.09 4.48
C MET A 617 -1.40 -7.97 4.78
N ARG A 618 -1.98 -6.80 4.57
CA ARG A 618 -3.42 -6.56 4.72
C ARG A 618 -3.97 -5.88 3.48
N PHE A 619 -4.96 -6.52 2.87
CA PHE A 619 -5.73 -5.99 1.74
C PHE A 619 -7.19 -5.88 2.19
N ALA A 620 -7.71 -4.65 2.29
CA ALA A 620 -9.03 -4.39 2.87
C ALA A 620 -9.88 -3.46 1.99
N ASN A 621 -11.16 -3.77 1.79
CA ASN A 621 -12.08 -2.91 1.03
C ASN A 621 -11.55 -2.58 -0.37
N ILE A 622 -11.13 -3.61 -1.11
CA ILE A 622 -10.62 -3.46 -2.47
C ILE A 622 -11.68 -3.98 -3.44
N GLN A 623 -12.00 -3.21 -4.47
CA GLN A 623 -12.79 -3.71 -5.60
C GLN A 623 -11.95 -4.74 -6.37
N GLY A 624 -11.99 -6.01 -5.95
CA GLY A 624 -11.23 -7.10 -6.56
C GLY A 624 -11.67 -7.40 -7.99
N GLU A 625 -10.73 -7.79 -8.84
CA GLU A 625 -11.05 -8.31 -10.17
C GLU A 625 -11.63 -9.72 -10.03
N LYS A 626 -12.88 -9.91 -10.48
CA LYS A 626 -13.34 -11.25 -10.85
C LYS A 626 -12.52 -11.73 -12.06
N VAL A 627 -11.55 -12.60 -11.81
CA VAL A 627 -10.65 -13.10 -12.86
C VAL A 627 -11.41 -13.96 -13.88
N PRO A 628 -10.93 -14.06 -15.14
CA PRO A 628 -11.53 -14.97 -16.12
C PRO A 628 -11.52 -16.43 -15.61
N ALA A 629 -12.61 -17.16 -15.87
CA ALA A 629 -12.70 -18.58 -15.56
C ALA A 629 -11.54 -19.35 -16.22
N GLN A 630 -10.92 -20.22 -15.43
CA GLN A 630 -9.76 -21.02 -15.80
C GLN A 630 -9.70 -22.25 -14.91
N ALA A 631 -8.79 -23.19 -15.20
CA ALA A 631 -8.59 -24.36 -14.36
C ALA A 631 -8.15 -23.93 -12.95
N SER A 632 -8.62 -24.60 -11.91
CA SER A 632 -8.44 -24.15 -10.52
C SER A 632 -6.95 -24.06 -10.12
N GLN A 633 -6.07 -24.87 -10.69
CA GLN A 633 -4.62 -24.83 -10.45
C GLN A 633 -3.85 -23.86 -11.39
N SER A 634 -4.53 -23.13 -12.28
CA SER A 634 -3.89 -22.22 -13.25
C SER A 634 -3.38 -20.94 -12.58
N ASN A 635 -2.10 -20.63 -12.78
CA ASN A 635 -1.50 -19.36 -12.34
C ASN A 635 -1.69 -18.21 -13.35
N THR A 636 -2.46 -18.42 -14.43
CA THR A 636 -2.57 -17.45 -15.54
C THR A 636 -3.29 -16.17 -15.12
N HIS A 637 -4.35 -16.28 -14.31
CA HIS A 637 -5.11 -15.14 -13.81
C HIS A 637 -5.36 -15.23 -12.31
N VAL A 638 -4.58 -14.54 -11.50
CA VAL A 638 -4.73 -14.59 -10.03
C VAL A 638 -4.87 -13.18 -9.46
N ASN A 639 -5.68 -13.04 -8.41
CA ASN A 639 -5.68 -11.86 -7.56
C ASN A 639 -4.42 -11.85 -6.69
N PHE A 640 -3.99 -13.02 -6.21
CA PHE A 640 -2.80 -13.16 -5.37
C PHE A 640 -2.06 -14.48 -5.63
N LEU A 641 -0.73 -14.45 -5.57
CA LEU A 641 0.11 -15.65 -5.66
C LEU A 641 1.27 -15.58 -4.66
N LEU A 642 1.45 -16.65 -3.89
CA LEU A 642 2.66 -16.95 -3.13
C LEU A 642 3.20 -18.30 -3.61
N ASN A 643 4.22 -18.25 -4.47
CA ASN A 643 4.67 -19.42 -5.22
C ASN A 643 5.85 -20.11 -4.52
N ALA A 644 5.57 -21.13 -3.72
CA ALA A 644 6.59 -22.01 -3.16
C ALA A 644 6.09 -23.46 -3.04
N LEU A 645 6.99 -24.42 -3.21
CA LEU A 645 6.70 -25.85 -3.04
C LEU A 645 6.80 -26.24 -1.56
N GLY A 646 6.03 -27.24 -1.13
CA GLY A 646 6.02 -27.73 0.26
C GLY A 646 7.37 -28.26 0.74
N THR A 647 8.19 -28.76 -0.18
CA THR A 647 9.55 -29.26 0.07
C THR A 647 10.64 -28.19 -0.06
N ALA A 648 10.31 -26.97 -0.51
CA ALA A 648 11.30 -25.93 -0.72
C ALA A 648 11.85 -25.41 0.62
N ALA A 649 13.18 -25.34 0.70
CA ALA A 649 13.91 -24.73 1.81
C ALA A 649 13.93 -23.21 1.65
N TYR A 650 13.66 -22.51 2.75
CA TYR A 650 13.86 -21.07 2.86
C TYR A 650 15.33 -20.85 3.25
N ASP A 651 15.96 -19.79 2.74
CA ASP A 651 17.41 -19.60 2.95
C ASP A 651 17.78 -19.47 4.43
N ASP A 652 16.97 -18.73 5.19
CA ASP A 652 17.16 -18.48 6.62
C ASP A 652 15.91 -17.82 7.26
N ALA A 653 16.06 -17.34 8.49
CA ALA A 653 15.01 -16.63 9.22
C ALA A 653 14.62 -15.28 8.61
N ASN A 654 15.43 -14.66 7.76
CA ASN A 654 15.10 -13.38 7.13
C ASN A 654 14.33 -13.54 5.81
N ALA A 655 14.13 -14.77 5.32
CA ALA A 655 13.27 -15.07 4.20
C ALA A 655 11.81 -14.66 4.46
N LEU A 656 10.93 -14.69 3.45
CA LEU A 656 9.58 -14.14 3.60
C LEU A 656 8.63 -15.12 4.30
N TYR A 657 8.28 -14.86 5.56
CA TYR A 657 7.27 -15.61 6.31
C TYR A 657 6.07 -14.67 6.59
N PRO A 658 5.06 -14.63 5.70
CA PRO A 658 4.00 -13.65 5.80
C PRO A 658 2.80 -14.13 6.64
N LYS A 659 2.16 -13.17 7.31
CA LYS A 659 0.74 -13.23 7.66
C LYS A 659 -0.04 -12.39 6.66
N ILE A 660 -1.10 -12.94 6.08
CA ILE A 660 -1.87 -12.34 4.99
C ILE A 660 -3.34 -12.24 5.39
N ASP A 661 -3.88 -11.03 5.42
CA ASP A 661 -5.29 -10.75 5.66
C ASP A 661 -5.94 -10.18 4.38
N ILE A 662 -7.00 -10.82 3.90
CA ILE A 662 -7.80 -10.41 2.74
C ILE A 662 -9.23 -10.17 3.21
N VAL A 663 -9.66 -8.91 3.25
CA VAL A 663 -10.89 -8.48 3.92
C VAL A 663 -11.76 -7.67 2.97
N ASN A 664 -12.99 -8.12 2.71
CA ASN A 664 -13.93 -7.41 1.84
C ASN A 664 -13.32 -7.03 0.46
N CYS A 665 -12.74 -8.02 -0.21
CA CYS A 665 -12.08 -7.85 -1.51
C CYS A 665 -12.91 -8.36 -2.70
N GLY A 666 -14.18 -8.70 -2.50
CA GLY A 666 -15.04 -9.27 -3.54
C GLY A 666 -14.64 -10.69 -3.95
N ASP A 667 -14.65 -10.97 -5.26
CA ASP A 667 -14.22 -12.23 -5.85
C ASP A 667 -12.70 -12.42 -5.72
N PHE A 668 -12.29 -13.55 -5.14
CA PHE A 668 -10.89 -13.91 -4.91
C PHE A 668 -10.54 -15.25 -5.55
N PHE A 669 -9.54 -15.23 -6.42
CA PHE A 669 -8.87 -16.40 -6.98
C PHE A 669 -7.36 -16.26 -6.75
N GLY A 670 -6.76 -17.15 -5.97
CA GLY A 670 -5.33 -17.03 -5.67
C GLY A 670 -4.71 -18.25 -5.01
N HIS A 671 -3.39 -18.36 -5.08
CA HIS A 671 -2.67 -19.57 -4.67
C HIS A 671 -1.59 -19.27 -3.63
N PHE A 672 -1.46 -20.18 -2.68
CA PHE A 672 -0.42 -20.18 -1.64
C PHE A 672 0.48 -21.42 -1.72
N LYS A 673 0.04 -22.46 -2.45
CA LYS A 673 0.79 -23.69 -2.72
C LYS A 673 1.37 -24.27 -1.41
N GLY A 674 2.58 -24.84 -1.43
CA GLY A 674 3.27 -25.29 -0.23
C GLY A 674 4.08 -24.22 0.50
N ALA A 675 3.77 -22.92 0.33
CA ALA A 675 4.48 -21.84 1.01
C ALA A 675 4.30 -21.89 2.54
N ILE A 676 5.14 -21.15 3.27
CA ILE A 676 5.01 -20.98 4.71
C ILE A 676 4.27 -19.67 4.95
N ALA A 677 3.02 -19.68 5.43
CA ALA A 677 2.23 -18.48 5.67
C ALA A 677 1.02 -18.74 6.58
N ASP A 678 0.56 -17.70 7.27
CA ASP A 678 -0.81 -17.68 7.83
C ASP A 678 -1.70 -16.81 6.94
N VAL A 679 -2.85 -17.32 6.53
CA VAL A 679 -3.77 -16.67 5.57
C VAL A 679 -5.17 -16.58 6.16
N TYR A 680 -5.74 -15.37 6.15
CA TYR A 680 -7.05 -15.06 6.67
C TYR A 680 -7.90 -14.37 5.60
N PHE A 681 -9.11 -14.88 5.39
CA PHE A 681 -10.13 -14.30 4.54
C PHE A 681 -11.32 -13.85 5.40
N SER A 682 -11.81 -12.64 5.17
CA SER A 682 -13.03 -12.13 5.81
C SER A 682 -13.94 -11.44 4.82
N ASP A 683 -15.23 -11.75 4.85
CA ASP A 683 -16.27 -11.08 4.05
C ASP A 683 -15.95 -11.06 2.54
N CYS A 684 -15.41 -12.17 2.01
CA CYS A 684 -15.04 -12.31 0.59
C CYS A 684 -15.88 -13.39 -0.11
N THR A 685 -15.95 -13.31 -1.45
CA THR A 685 -16.32 -14.45 -2.29
C THR A 685 -15.04 -15.13 -2.74
N VAL A 686 -14.75 -16.32 -2.22
CA VAL A 686 -13.53 -17.07 -2.54
C VAL A 686 -13.85 -18.04 -3.67
N ASN A 687 -13.35 -17.78 -4.87
CA ASN A 687 -13.57 -18.59 -6.06
C ASN A 687 -12.55 -19.72 -6.22
N CYS A 688 -11.32 -19.54 -5.77
CA CYS A 688 -10.33 -20.62 -5.80
C CYS A 688 -9.22 -20.35 -4.79
N VAL A 689 -8.80 -21.42 -4.11
CA VAL A 689 -7.55 -21.47 -3.35
C VAL A 689 -6.85 -22.79 -3.62
N ASP A 690 -5.61 -22.70 -4.11
CA ASP A 690 -4.65 -23.81 -4.15
C ASP A 690 -3.56 -23.58 -3.10
N ALA A 691 -3.51 -24.47 -2.13
CA ALA A 691 -2.62 -24.53 -0.99
C ALA A 691 -1.92 -25.90 -0.91
N TYR A 692 -1.77 -26.63 -2.02
CA TYR A 692 -1.22 -27.99 -2.01
C TYR A 692 -0.10 -28.26 -3.03
N GLU A 693 0.07 -27.46 -4.07
CA GLU A 693 1.08 -27.77 -5.10
C GLU A 693 2.50 -27.96 -4.49
N GLY A 694 3.05 -29.17 -4.62
CA GLY A 694 4.34 -29.57 -4.03
C GLY A 694 4.29 -29.98 -2.54
N GLY A 695 3.10 -30.13 -1.95
CA GLY A 695 2.83 -30.45 -0.55
C GLY A 695 1.89 -29.44 0.12
N PRO A 696 1.27 -29.77 1.27
CA PRO A 696 0.35 -28.87 1.95
C PRO A 696 1.01 -27.54 2.34
N MET A 697 0.24 -26.46 2.33
CA MET A 697 0.71 -25.16 2.81
C MET A 697 1.13 -25.27 4.27
N ARG A 698 2.28 -24.70 4.59
CA ARG A 698 2.87 -24.76 5.92
C ARG A 698 2.40 -23.55 6.74
N GLY A 699 1.42 -23.74 7.61
CA GLY A 699 0.80 -22.65 8.36
C GLY A 699 -0.72 -22.80 8.40
N ARG A 700 -1.49 -21.70 8.46
CA ARG A 700 -2.96 -21.77 8.63
C ARG A 700 -3.72 -21.10 7.50
N ILE A 701 -4.91 -21.64 7.19
CA ILE A 701 -5.93 -20.95 6.38
C ILE A 701 -7.21 -20.77 7.20
N ALA A 702 -7.77 -19.56 7.24
CA ALA A 702 -9.03 -19.29 7.90
C ALA A 702 -9.96 -18.46 7.02
N PHE A 703 -11.23 -18.85 6.97
CA PHE A 703 -12.31 -18.16 6.30
C PHE A 703 -13.35 -17.72 7.32
N ASP A 704 -13.66 -16.43 7.36
CA ASP A 704 -14.65 -15.83 8.28
C ASP A 704 -15.72 -15.08 7.48
N ASN A 705 -16.97 -15.49 7.62
CA ASN A 705 -18.14 -14.92 6.93
C ASN A 705 -17.99 -14.85 5.40
N CYS A 706 -17.23 -15.78 4.80
CA CYS A 706 -16.99 -15.83 3.37
C CYS A 706 -18.10 -16.60 2.62
N HIS A 707 -18.25 -16.28 1.34
CA HIS A 707 -18.93 -17.10 0.37
C HIS A 707 -17.91 -17.98 -0.37
N ILE A 708 -18.08 -19.29 -0.31
CA ILE A 708 -17.21 -20.24 -1.01
C ILE A 708 -17.94 -20.70 -2.27
N GLN A 709 -17.46 -20.27 -3.43
CA GLN A 709 -18.07 -20.57 -4.72
C GLN A 709 -17.04 -20.61 -5.84
N ALA A 710 -16.65 -21.83 -6.24
CA ALA A 710 -15.79 -22.00 -7.39
C ALA A 710 -16.36 -21.38 -8.67
N ASP A 711 -15.50 -20.73 -9.45
CA ASP A 711 -15.78 -20.25 -10.80
C ASP A 711 -14.60 -20.63 -11.70
N THR A 712 -14.76 -21.72 -12.45
CA THR A 712 -13.65 -22.45 -13.07
C THR A 712 -14.09 -23.15 -14.36
N VAL A 713 -13.11 -23.64 -15.12
CA VAL A 713 -13.36 -24.54 -16.27
C VAL A 713 -13.14 -25.98 -15.84
N ASP A 714 -13.85 -26.92 -16.46
CA ASP A 714 -13.71 -28.33 -16.10
C ASP A 714 -12.40 -28.95 -16.65
N ASP A 715 -11.48 -29.31 -15.77
CA ASP A 715 -10.26 -30.05 -16.06
C ASP A 715 -10.20 -31.44 -15.39
N GLY A 716 -11.31 -31.90 -14.81
CA GLY A 716 -11.41 -33.13 -14.04
C GLY A 716 -10.76 -33.11 -12.63
N LYS A 717 -10.15 -32.01 -12.18
CA LYS A 717 -9.47 -31.90 -10.87
C LYS A 717 -10.31 -31.23 -9.77
N ALA A 718 -9.83 -31.26 -8.54
CA ALA A 718 -10.48 -30.53 -7.44
C ALA A 718 -10.50 -29.01 -7.70
N PHE A 719 -11.58 -28.35 -7.28
CA PHE A 719 -11.75 -26.90 -7.42
C PHE A 719 -11.13 -26.11 -6.26
N TYR A 720 -10.95 -26.76 -5.12
CA TYR A 720 -10.19 -26.26 -4.00
C TYR A 720 -9.15 -27.30 -3.59
N SER A 721 -8.02 -26.84 -3.11
CA SER A 721 -6.98 -27.68 -2.51
C SER A 721 -6.48 -26.95 -1.27
N LEU A 722 -7.11 -27.17 -0.13
CA LEU A 722 -6.97 -26.34 1.07
C LEU A 722 -6.01 -26.91 2.12
N SER A 723 -5.53 -28.14 1.93
CA SER A 723 -4.72 -28.85 2.92
C SER A 723 -3.55 -28.00 3.45
N SER A 724 -3.53 -27.81 4.77
CA SER A 724 -2.55 -26.97 5.46
C SER A 724 -2.17 -27.56 6.81
N THR A 725 -0.90 -27.45 7.18
CA THR A 725 -0.33 -28.13 8.37
C THR A 725 -0.78 -27.54 9.71
N GLY A 726 -1.13 -26.26 9.75
CA GLY A 726 -1.64 -25.53 10.92
C GLY A 726 -3.16 -25.38 10.94
N GLY A 727 -3.85 -26.17 10.11
CA GLY A 727 -5.30 -26.30 10.06
C GLY A 727 -5.98 -25.37 9.07
N VAL A 728 -7.20 -25.77 8.70
CA VAL A 728 -8.12 -24.98 7.87
C VAL A 728 -9.40 -24.76 8.67
N SER A 729 -9.95 -23.55 8.63
CA SER A 729 -11.19 -23.23 9.36
C SER A 729 -12.18 -22.41 8.55
N PHE A 730 -13.47 -22.71 8.74
CA PHE A 730 -14.60 -22.00 8.18
C PHE A 730 -15.53 -21.56 9.31
N VAL A 731 -15.67 -20.24 9.48
CA VAL A 731 -16.53 -19.64 10.51
C VAL A 731 -17.59 -18.80 9.80
N GLY A 732 -18.88 -19.08 10.05
CA GLY A 732 -19.99 -18.31 9.47
C GLY A 732 -20.08 -18.35 7.93
N CYS A 733 -19.32 -19.21 7.27
CA CYS A 733 -19.21 -19.23 5.81
C CYS A 733 -20.46 -19.86 5.15
N THR A 734 -20.73 -19.47 3.90
CA THR A 734 -21.77 -20.08 3.07
C THR A 734 -21.17 -20.76 1.85
N ILE A 735 -21.41 -22.06 1.70
CA ILE A 735 -20.94 -22.88 0.58
C ILE A 735 -21.99 -22.89 -0.53
N HIS A 736 -21.57 -22.56 -1.74
CA HIS A 736 -22.43 -22.50 -2.93
C HIS A 736 -22.12 -23.64 -3.91
N ALA A 737 -23.02 -23.85 -4.86
CA ALA A 737 -22.75 -24.72 -5.99
C ALA A 737 -21.61 -24.14 -6.85
N PRO A 738 -20.65 -24.97 -7.31
CA PRO A 738 -19.62 -24.50 -8.22
C PRO A 738 -20.24 -24.01 -9.53
N ILE A 739 -19.65 -22.96 -10.08
CA ILE A 739 -19.87 -22.50 -11.44
C ILE A 739 -18.77 -23.13 -12.29
N VAL A 740 -19.16 -24.01 -13.20
CA VAL A 740 -18.23 -24.71 -14.10
C VAL A 740 -18.69 -24.47 -15.52
N ASP A 741 -17.80 -23.93 -16.34
CA ASP A 741 -18.08 -23.54 -17.73
C ASP A 741 -19.30 -22.60 -17.83
N GLY A 742 -19.43 -21.70 -16.85
CA GLY A 742 -20.50 -20.70 -16.78
C GLY A 742 -21.86 -21.20 -16.25
N ALA A 743 -21.99 -22.49 -15.90
CA ALA A 743 -23.22 -23.05 -15.35
C ALA A 743 -23.06 -23.48 -13.89
N GLN A 744 -24.12 -23.36 -13.08
CA GLN A 744 -24.12 -23.92 -11.72
C GLN A 744 -24.24 -25.46 -11.75
N ARG A 745 -23.25 -26.15 -11.18
CA ARG A 745 -23.12 -27.62 -11.20
C ARG A 745 -23.11 -28.21 -9.78
N PRO A 746 -24.24 -28.22 -9.05
CA PRO A 746 -24.30 -28.72 -7.68
C PRO A 746 -23.85 -30.19 -7.55
N GLU A 747 -23.98 -30.99 -8.61
CA GLU A 747 -23.52 -32.39 -8.64
C GLU A 747 -21.99 -32.54 -8.61
N LEU A 748 -21.25 -31.46 -8.90
CA LEU A 748 -19.79 -31.42 -8.84
C LEU A 748 -19.27 -30.87 -7.50
N LEU A 749 -20.14 -30.67 -6.50
CA LEU A 749 -19.74 -30.11 -5.20
C LEU A 749 -18.65 -30.94 -4.51
N SER A 750 -18.63 -32.27 -4.70
CA SER A 750 -17.59 -33.17 -4.15
C SER A 750 -16.19 -32.92 -4.70
N ARG A 751 -16.02 -32.02 -5.66
CA ARG A 751 -14.71 -31.52 -6.12
C ARG A 751 -14.19 -30.37 -5.27
N TYR A 752 -14.98 -29.89 -4.32
CA TYR A 752 -14.44 -29.15 -3.18
C TYR A 752 -13.84 -30.20 -2.25
N ASP A 753 -12.52 -30.18 -2.09
CA ASP A 753 -11.77 -31.21 -1.36
C ASP A 753 -12.24 -31.39 0.10
N PHE A 754 -12.94 -30.41 0.65
CA PHE A 754 -13.42 -30.40 2.02
C PHE A 754 -14.87 -30.88 2.23
N ILE A 755 -15.67 -31.12 1.18
CA ILE A 755 -17.11 -31.35 1.37
C ILE A 755 -17.73 -32.34 0.34
N ASP A 756 -18.38 -33.39 0.83
CA ASP A 756 -19.30 -34.27 0.08
C ASP A 756 -20.58 -34.46 0.91
N VAL A 757 -21.68 -33.85 0.46
CA VAL A 757 -22.91 -33.73 1.28
C VAL A 757 -23.46 -35.11 1.66
N ASN A 758 -23.81 -35.28 2.95
CA ASN A 758 -24.24 -36.54 3.56
C ASN A 758 -23.18 -37.67 3.55
N ARG A 759 -21.91 -37.33 3.30
CA ARG A 759 -20.80 -38.29 3.24
C ARG A 759 -19.59 -37.80 4.02
N THR A 760 -18.94 -36.72 3.57
CA THR A 760 -17.75 -36.18 4.22
C THR A 760 -17.79 -34.67 4.44
N LEU A 761 -17.15 -34.22 5.52
CA LEU A 761 -16.83 -32.82 5.82
C LEU A 761 -15.45 -32.79 6.49
N HIS A 762 -14.47 -32.18 5.85
CA HIS A 762 -13.12 -32.05 6.38
C HIS A 762 -12.94 -30.71 7.10
N TYR A 763 -11.88 -30.61 7.91
CA TYR A 763 -11.44 -29.36 8.55
C TYR A 763 -12.39 -28.80 9.61
N HIS A 764 -12.02 -27.66 10.22
CA HIS A 764 -12.82 -27.04 11.27
C HIS A 764 -13.98 -26.22 10.67
N HIS A 765 -15.21 -26.47 11.10
CA HIS A 765 -16.40 -25.72 10.72
C HIS A 765 -17.15 -25.20 11.95
N LEU A 766 -17.55 -23.94 11.94
CA LEU A 766 -18.43 -23.33 12.94
C LEU A 766 -19.50 -22.48 12.25
N GLY A 767 -20.75 -22.94 12.29
CA GLY A 767 -21.88 -22.23 11.68
C GLY A 767 -21.81 -22.14 10.15
N THR A 768 -21.23 -23.13 9.49
CA THR A 768 -21.19 -23.20 8.02
C THR A 768 -22.59 -23.46 7.46
N ARG A 769 -22.95 -22.77 6.38
CA ARG A 769 -24.26 -22.84 5.73
C ARG A 769 -24.13 -23.41 4.32
N LEU A 770 -25.12 -24.17 3.88
CA LEU A 770 -25.27 -24.54 2.48
C LEU A 770 -26.22 -23.56 1.81
N SER A 771 -25.87 -23.10 0.62
CA SER A 771 -26.77 -22.29 -0.21
C SER A 771 -28.06 -23.04 -0.53
N LYS A 772 -29.14 -22.30 -0.84
CA LYS A 772 -30.42 -22.90 -1.22
C LYS A 772 -30.28 -23.91 -2.37
N ARG A 773 -29.45 -23.60 -3.37
CA ARG A 773 -29.24 -24.48 -4.53
C ARG A 773 -28.67 -25.84 -4.14
N ILE A 774 -27.72 -25.88 -3.20
CA ILE A 774 -27.17 -27.11 -2.66
C ILE A 774 -28.20 -27.86 -1.81
N MET A 775 -28.91 -27.14 -0.94
CA MET A 775 -29.98 -27.73 -0.12
C MET A 775 -31.06 -28.40 -0.96
N ASP A 776 -31.48 -27.78 -2.06
CA ASP A 776 -32.50 -28.31 -2.97
C ASP A 776 -31.98 -29.55 -3.74
N HIS A 777 -30.72 -29.57 -4.17
CA HIS A 777 -30.14 -30.69 -4.91
C HIS A 777 -29.96 -31.95 -4.07
N TYR A 778 -29.52 -31.79 -2.81
CA TYR A 778 -29.24 -32.91 -1.90
C TYR A 778 -30.40 -33.23 -0.94
N ALA A 779 -31.61 -32.72 -1.20
CA ALA A 779 -32.73 -32.88 -0.29
C ALA A 779 -33.18 -34.36 -0.15
N PRO A 780 -33.32 -34.90 1.09
CA PRO A 780 -33.02 -34.24 2.36
C PRO A 780 -31.52 -34.29 2.72
N VAL A 781 -30.98 -33.16 3.20
CA VAL A 781 -29.68 -33.16 3.90
C VAL A 781 -29.88 -33.79 5.28
N ALA A 782 -29.05 -34.77 5.62
CA ALA A 782 -29.19 -35.55 6.84
C ALA A 782 -28.98 -34.68 8.09
N PRO A 783 -29.78 -34.85 9.16
CA PRO A 783 -29.62 -34.07 10.40
C PRO A 783 -28.21 -34.16 11.01
N GLU A 784 -27.55 -35.30 10.86
CA GLU A 784 -26.16 -35.52 11.30
C GLU A 784 -25.18 -34.65 10.52
N TYR A 785 -25.40 -34.50 9.21
CA TYR A 785 -24.58 -33.61 8.38
C TYR A 785 -24.79 -32.14 8.75
N ILE A 786 -26.05 -31.75 9.02
CA ILE A 786 -26.37 -30.41 9.54
C ILE A 786 -25.67 -30.15 10.89
N ALA A 787 -25.54 -31.16 11.74
CA ALA A 787 -24.79 -31.03 13.00
C ALA A 787 -23.30 -30.78 12.77
N MET A 788 -22.66 -31.51 11.85
CA MET A 788 -21.26 -31.27 11.46
C MET A 788 -21.07 -29.83 10.93
N LEU A 789 -21.97 -29.34 10.08
CA LEU A 789 -21.88 -27.96 9.56
C LEU A 789 -22.05 -26.88 10.65
N LYS A 790 -22.81 -27.17 11.71
CA LYS A 790 -22.95 -26.27 12.87
C LYS A 790 -21.67 -26.20 13.69
N SER A 791 -21.03 -27.33 13.94
CA SER A 791 -19.79 -27.46 14.69
C SER A 791 -19.11 -28.76 14.31
N HIS A 792 -17.93 -28.67 13.70
CA HIS A 792 -17.06 -29.81 13.41
C HIS A 792 -15.63 -29.40 13.69
N HIS A 793 -14.95 -30.12 14.57
CA HIS A 793 -13.52 -29.94 14.83
C HIS A 793 -12.70 -30.84 13.90
N GLU A 794 -11.52 -30.40 13.47
CA GLU A 794 -10.69 -31.14 12.52
C GLU A 794 -10.22 -32.52 13.02
N SER A 795 -10.26 -32.74 14.33
CA SER A 795 -9.94 -34.03 14.96
C SER A 795 -11.11 -35.02 14.99
N GLU A 796 -12.33 -34.58 14.65
CA GLU A 796 -13.49 -35.46 14.52
C GLU A 796 -13.40 -36.25 13.21
N SER A 797 -14.23 -37.29 13.07
CA SER A 797 -14.21 -38.07 11.83
C SER A 797 -14.72 -37.20 10.68
N PRO A 798 -14.00 -37.11 9.55
CA PRO A 798 -14.52 -36.40 8.39
C PRO A 798 -15.70 -37.14 7.76
N GLN A 799 -15.94 -38.41 8.11
CA GLN A 799 -17.09 -39.17 7.60
C GLN A 799 -18.31 -38.96 8.51
N MET A 800 -19.46 -38.67 7.90
CA MET A 800 -20.71 -38.54 8.64
C MET A 800 -21.11 -39.88 9.27
N LEU A 801 -21.27 -39.90 10.59
CA LEU A 801 -21.83 -41.04 11.33
C LEU A 801 -23.33 -41.18 11.04
N ARG A 802 -23.66 -41.94 9.98
CA ARG A 802 -25.04 -42.27 9.62
C ARG A 802 -25.74 -42.95 10.78
N ARG A 803 -27.00 -42.58 11.05
CA ARG A 803 -27.89 -43.27 12.00
C ARG A 803 -28.94 -44.14 11.33
N ARG A 804 -28.93 -44.20 9.99
CA ARG A 804 -29.87 -44.98 9.18
C ARG A 804 -29.26 -45.35 7.83
N GLY A 805 -29.51 -46.57 7.36
CA GLY A 805 -29.13 -47.05 6.03
C GLY A 805 -29.08 -48.58 5.95
N THR A 806 -28.53 -49.12 4.88
CA THR A 806 -28.38 -50.57 4.67
C THR A 806 -27.37 -51.19 5.65
N SER A 807 -27.32 -52.51 5.77
CA SER A 807 -26.30 -53.20 6.58
C SER A 807 -24.88 -52.86 6.12
N ALA A 808 -24.67 -52.65 4.82
CA ALA A 808 -23.38 -52.25 4.25
C ALA A 808 -23.00 -50.78 4.51
N GLN A 809 -23.96 -49.93 4.89
CA GLN A 809 -23.77 -48.51 5.16
C GLN A 809 -23.56 -48.19 6.66
N ARG A 810 -23.52 -49.23 7.51
CA ARG A 810 -23.21 -49.09 8.93
C ARG A 810 -21.84 -48.40 9.08
N PRO A 811 -21.69 -47.45 10.02
CA PRO A 811 -20.38 -46.90 10.35
C PRO A 811 -19.36 -48.01 10.63
N ALA A 812 -18.19 -47.90 9.99
CA ALA A 812 -17.11 -48.86 10.13
C ALA A 812 -16.49 -48.81 11.54
N ALA A 813 -16.00 -49.96 11.99
CA ALA A 813 -15.24 -50.05 13.23
C ALA A 813 -14.01 -49.12 13.15
N GLY A 814 -13.85 -48.22 14.13
CA GLY A 814 -12.73 -47.27 14.19
C GLY A 814 -13.03 -45.84 13.72
N LEU A 815 -14.26 -45.52 13.30
CA LEU A 815 -14.63 -44.12 13.05
C LEU A 815 -14.65 -43.32 14.36
N THR A 816 -13.88 -42.24 14.41
CA THR A 816 -13.86 -41.29 15.53
C THR A 816 -15.28 -40.79 15.83
N GLY A 817 -15.74 -40.94 17.07
CA GLY A 817 -17.11 -40.60 17.49
C GLY A 817 -18.11 -41.76 17.51
N LEU A 818 -17.74 -42.94 16.98
CA LEU A 818 -18.52 -44.17 17.12
C LEU A 818 -18.29 -44.80 18.51
N ALA A 819 -19.07 -44.36 19.49
CA ALA A 819 -19.02 -44.86 20.87
C ALA A 819 -19.96 -46.06 21.10
N SER A 820 -19.66 -46.87 22.12
CA SER A 820 -20.60 -47.88 22.63
C SER A 820 -21.92 -47.21 22.99
N GLY A 821 -23.04 -47.78 22.55
CA GLY A 821 -24.38 -47.17 22.64
C GLY A 821 -24.82 -46.38 21.40
N PHE A 822 -23.98 -46.20 20.38
CA PHE A 822 -24.40 -45.53 19.14
C PHE A 822 -25.46 -46.37 18.39
N GLY A 823 -26.67 -45.83 18.27
CA GLY A 823 -27.79 -46.48 17.57
C GLY A 823 -27.82 -46.17 16.06
N TYR A 824 -28.07 -47.22 15.26
CA TYR A 824 -28.24 -47.19 13.81
C TYR A 824 -29.48 -47.99 13.41
N TYR A 825 -30.36 -47.41 12.60
CA TYR A 825 -31.49 -48.11 12.02
C TYR A 825 -31.09 -48.81 10.73
N ASP A 826 -31.02 -50.12 10.77
CA ASP A 826 -30.67 -50.96 9.63
C ASP A 826 -31.88 -51.21 8.75
N THR A 827 -31.87 -50.67 7.54
CA THR A 827 -32.99 -50.78 6.61
C THR A 827 -33.10 -52.14 5.95
N ASP A 828 -32.01 -52.91 5.86
CA ASP A 828 -32.06 -54.27 5.30
C ASP A 828 -32.71 -55.23 6.30
N LYS A 829 -32.52 -54.96 7.60
CA LYS A 829 -33.08 -55.76 8.69
C LYS A 829 -34.38 -55.20 9.28
N GLY A 830 -34.71 -53.95 8.98
CA GLY A 830 -35.91 -53.26 9.48
C GLY A 830 -35.87 -52.97 10.99
N GLU A 831 -34.70 -53.00 11.63
CA GLU A 831 -34.53 -52.92 13.08
C GLU A 831 -33.44 -51.93 13.49
N TRP A 832 -33.47 -51.52 14.76
CA TRP A 832 -32.35 -50.80 15.36
C TRP A 832 -31.22 -51.78 15.71
N VAL A 833 -29.99 -51.36 15.49
CA VAL A 833 -28.77 -51.97 16.02
C VAL A 833 -27.96 -50.91 16.76
N VAL A 834 -27.15 -51.34 17.72
CA VAL A 834 -26.32 -50.51 18.57
C VAL A 834 -24.89 -51.01 18.49
N TRP A 835 -23.94 -50.08 18.36
CA TRP A 835 -22.53 -50.40 18.48
C TRP A 835 -22.20 -50.66 19.95
N ASP A 836 -21.65 -51.83 20.29
CA ASP A 836 -21.32 -52.18 21.68
C ASP A 836 -19.86 -51.88 22.05
N GLY A 837 -19.04 -51.48 21.07
CA GLY A 837 -17.59 -51.28 21.20
C GLY A 837 -16.76 -52.28 20.38
N ALA A 838 -17.33 -53.42 20.02
CA ALA A 838 -16.69 -54.47 19.23
C ALA A 838 -17.47 -54.84 17.95
N GLY A 839 -18.80 -54.68 17.98
CA GLY A 839 -19.69 -55.03 16.88
C GLY A 839 -21.05 -54.34 16.95
N TRP A 840 -21.83 -54.53 15.89
CA TRP A 840 -23.22 -54.06 15.81
C TRP A 840 -24.17 -55.13 16.32
N MET A 841 -24.85 -54.87 17.45
CA MET A 841 -25.77 -55.80 18.09
C MET A 841 -27.20 -55.22 18.17
N PRO A 842 -28.25 -56.03 18.26
CA PRO A 842 -29.60 -55.51 18.53
C PRO A 842 -29.67 -54.81 19.91
N PRO A 843 -30.51 -53.77 20.10
CA PRO A 843 -30.71 -53.11 21.39
C PRO A 843 -31.49 -54.02 22.34
N VAL A 844 -30.79 -54.84 23.13
CA VAL A 844 -31.42 -55.69 24.14
C VAL A 844 -31.47 -54.94 25.48
N ARG A 845 -32.68 -54.65 26.00
CA ARG A 845 -32.86 -54.41 27.43
C ARG A 845 -32.75 -55.78 28.11
N GLN A 846 -31.87 -55.94 29.10
CA GLN A 846 -31.62 -57.23 29.76
C GLN A 846 -32.89 -57.85 30.39
N GLU A 847 -33.91 -57.04 30.71
CA GLU A 847 -35.17 -57.47 31.30
C GLU A 847 -36.36 -56.72 30.69
N GLU A 848 -37.46 -57.42 30.45
CA GLU A 848 -38.74 -56.85 30.03
C GLU A 848 -39.84 -57.27 31.01
N SER A 849 -40.67 -56.31 31.41
CA SER A 849 -41.83 -56.55 32.26
C SER A 849 -43.11 -56.60 31.41
N LEU A 850 -43.89 -57.66 31.56
CA LEU A 850 -45.14 -57.89 30.83
C LEU A 850 -46.30 -57.90 31.80
N HIS A 851 -47.07 -56.82 31.81
CA HIS A 851 -48.18 -56.62 32.73
C HIS A 851 -49.49 -57.21 32.16
N TYR A 852 -50.05 -58.18 32.86
CA TYR A 852 -51.35 -58.80 32.58
C TYR A 852 -52.37 -58.43 33.66
N TYR A 853 -53.65 -58.37 33.30
CA TYR A 853 -54.74 -58.07 34.22
C TYR A 853 -56.03 -58.77 33.80
N VAL A 854 -56.90 -59.05 34.77
CA VAL A 854 -58.25 -59.55 34.50
C VAL A 854 -59.15 -58.38 34.10
N SER A 855 -59.45 -58.25 32.80
CA SER A 855 -60.48 -57.33 32.31
C SER A 855 -61.87 -57.99 32.47
N GLY A 856 -62.84 -57.32 33.08
CA GLY A 856 -64.12 -57.88 33.56
C GLY A 856 -65.09 -58.45 32.52
N SER A 857 -64.71 -59.48 31.79
CA SER A 857 -65.57 -60.26 30.91
C SER A 857 -65.59 -61.75 31.32
N ALA A 858 -66.79 -62.31 31.39
CA ALA A 858 -67.20 -63.55 32.05
C ALA A 858 -66.46 -64.85 31.62
N LEU A 859 -66.44 -65.83 32.56
CA LEU A 859 -66.03 -67.22 32.35
C LEU A 859 -66.69 -67.85 31.11
N THR A 860 -65.90 -68.31 30.14
CA THR A 860 -66.44 -69.02 28.96
C THR A 860 -66.57 -70.53 29.18
N SER A 861 -66.00 -71.09 30.25
CA SER A 861 -66.09 -72.50 30.65
C SER A 861 -65.50 -72.72 32.06
N PRO A 862 -65.76 -73.85 32.74
CA PRO A 862 -65.15 -74.17 34.04
C PRO A 862 -63.62 -74.19 33.95
N GLY A 863 -62.94 -73.50 34.88
CA GLY A 863 -61.53 -73.75 35.20
C GLY A 863 -60.52 -72.63 34.95
N GLU A 864 -60.72 -71.69 34.00
CA GLU A 864 -59.67 -70.74 33.59
C GLU A 864 -60.22 -69.38 33.11
N VAL A 865 -59.64 -68.26 33.57
CA VAL A 865 -59.90 -66.90 33.07
C VAL A 865 -58.66 -66.39 32.33
N ARG A 866 -58.79 -66.07 31.04
CA ARG A 866 -57.68 -65.49 30.26
C ARG A 866 -57.43 -64.04 30.70
N MET A 867 -56.18 -63.73 31.04
CA MET A 867 -55.78 -62.37 31.39
C MET A 867 -55.45 -61.56 30.13
N LYS A 868 -55.78 -60.26 30.13
CA LYS A 868 -55.42 -59.33 29.06
C LYS A 868 -54.14 -58.59 29.40
N ARG A 869 -53.39 -58.16 28.38
CA ARG A 869 -52.17 -57.37 28.54
C ARG A 869 -52.50 -55.87 28.61
N MET A 870 -51.88 -55.12 29.52
CA MET A 870 -52.10 -53.68 29.70
C MET A 870 -51.70 -52.88 28.43
N GLU A 871 -52.43 -51.79 28.14
CA GLU A 871 -52.59 -51.09 26.85
C GLU A 871 -51.28 -50.79 26.08
N GLY A 872 -51.29 -51.03 24.76
CA GLY A 872 -50.18 -50.73 23.84
C GLY A 872 -49.80 -51.84 22.85
N HIS A 873 -50.39 -53.04 22.96
CA HIS A 873 -50.16 -54.15 22.02
C HIS A 873 -51.49 -54.77 21.55
N PRO A 874 -51.62 -55.10 20.24
CA PRO A 874 -52.90 -55.48 19.62
C PRO A 874 -53.38 -56.92 19.91
N THR A 875 -52.71 -57.66 20.81
CA THR A 875 -53.01 -59.07 21.11
C THR A 875 -53.00 -59.36 22.60
N ASP A 876 -53.92 -60.21 23.07
CA ASP A 876 -53.95 -60.74 24.45
C ASP A 876 -52.71 -61.57 24.81
N GLU A 877 -51.88 -61.91 23.82
CA GLU A 877 -50.64 -62.68 23.95
C GLU A 877 -49.42 -61.81 23.65
N TYR A 878 -48.34 -62.01 24.40
CA TYR A 878 -47.03 -61.44 24.13
C TYR A 878 -46.23 -62.31 23.16
N THR A 879 -45.86 -61.77 22.00
CA THR A 879 -44.91 -62.43 21.11
C THR A 879 -43.48 -62.20 21.59
N LEU A 880 -42.75 -63.28 21.91
CA LEU A 880 -41.35 -63.25 22.31
C LEU A 880 -40.50 -62.59 21.21
N ARG A 881 -39.66 -61.62 21.58
CA ARG A 881 -38.81 -60.88 20.64
C ARG A 881 -37.89 -61.81 19.86
N GLY A 882 -37.59 -61.40 18.62
CA GLY A 882 -36.63 -62.09 17.75
C GLY A 882 -35.16 -61.85 18.12
N SER A 883 -34.87 -60.79 18.87
CA SER A 883 -33.51 -60.39 19.26
C SER A 883 -33.28 -60.63 20.76
N GLY A 884 -32.36 -61.53 21.10
CA GLY A 884 -32.03 -61.92 22.49
C GLY A 884 -32.64 -63.26 22.89
N ARG A 885 -31.90 -64.07 23.64
CA ARG A 885 -32.35 -65.40 24.11
C ARG A 885 -33.04 -65.23 25.44
N ALA A 886 -34.34 -65.53 25.55
CA ALA A 886 -35.01 -65.50 26.85
C ALA A 886 -34.43 -66.63 27.73
N ILE A 887 -33.68 -66.27 28.78
CA ILE A 887 -32.91 -67.23 29.60
C ILE A 887 -33.56 -67.50 30.95
N ALA A 888 -34.41 -66.59 31.42
CA ALA A 888 -35.11 -66.74 32.67
C ALA A 888 -36.38 -65.89 32.66
N TYR A 889 -37.32 -66.26 33.51
CA TYR A 889 -38.50 -65.46 33.80
C TYR A 889 -38.68 -65.36 35.31
N SER A 890 -39.34 -64.31 35.75
CA SER A 890 -39.82 -64.13 37.10
C SER A 890 -41.25 -63.62 37.02
N VAL A 891 -42.03 -63.91 38.03
CA VAL A 891 -43.44 -63.56 38.07
C VAL A 891 -43.74 -62.78 39.35
N TYR A 892 -44.62 -61.81 39.23
CA TYR A 892 -45.10 -60.99 40.33
C TYR A 892 -46.61 -60.82 40.21
N ALA A 893 -47.31 -60.90 41.33
CA ALA A 893 -48.75 -60.62 41.38
C ALA A 893 -48.96 -59.52 42.43
N ASP A 894 -49.68 -58.46 42.03
CA ASP A 894 -49.93 -57.28 42.89
C ASP A 894 -51.00 -57.57 43.96
N GLU A 895 -50.94 -56.84 45.07
CA GLU A 895 -51.90 -56.91 46.18
C GLU A 895 -53.23 -56.26 45.77
N SER A 896 -54.08 -56.99 45.05
CA SER A 896 -55.47 -56.57 44.91
C SER A 896 -56.44 -57.76 44.95
N LEU A 897 -57.19 -57.82 46.06
CA LEU A 897 -58.21 -58.80 46.48
C LEU A 897 -57.65 -60.01 47.25
N ALA A 898 -57.99 -60.12 48.54
CA ALA A 898 -57.55 -61.21 49.43
C ALA A 898 -57.89 -62.60 48.85
N GLY A 899 -56.87 -63.39 48.46
CA GLY A 899 -57.06 -64.74 47.93
C GLY A 899 -55.81 -65.33 47.29
N VAL A 900 -55.56 -66.64 47.50
CA VAL A 900 -54.47 -67.36 46.82
C VAL A 900 -54.90 -67.66 45.39
N TYR A 901 -54.32 -66.94 44.43
CA TYR A 901 -54.55 -67.14 43.00
C TYR A 901 -53.48 -68.04 42.39
N THR A 902 -53.91 -68.94 41.51
CA THR A 902 -53.01 -69.82 40.77
C THR A 902 -53.05 -69.46 39.29
N PHE A 903 -51.89 -69.38 38.64
CA PHE A 903 -51.78 -68.94 37.26
C PHE A 903 -51.18 -70.02 36.36
N ASP A 904 -51.62 -70.06 35.12
CA ASP A 904 -51.02 -70.86 34.06
C ASP A 904 -50.36 -69.95 33.03
N LEU A 905 -49.11 -70.25 32.70
CA LEU A 905 -48.40 -69.64 31.58
C LEU A 905 -48.59 -70.52 30.35
N TRP A 906 -49.05 -69.92 29.25
CA TRP A 906 -49.35 -70.59 28.00
C TRP A 906 -48.36 -70.19 26.92
N LYS A 907 -47.95 -71.15 26.10
CA LYS A 907 -47.08 -70.99 24.93
C LYS A 907 -47.80 -71.43 23.67
N ASN A 908 -47.94 -70.54 22.68
CA ASN A 908 -48.57 -70.86 21.39
C ASN A 908 -49.92 -71.60 21.51
N GLY A 909 -50.73 -71.24 22.51
CA GLY A 909 -52.03 -71.87 22.75
C GLY A 909 -52.01 -73.22 23.49
N ALA A 910 -50.87 -73.65 24.05
CA ALA A 910 -50.77 -74.80 24.95
C ALA A 910 -50.24 -74.40 26.33
N VAL A 911 -50.64 -75.08 27.41
CA VAL A 911 -50.11 -74.84 28.76
C VAL A 911 -48.62 -75.15 28.77
N TRP A 912 -47.81 -74.17 29.16
CA TRP A 912 -46.37 -74.33 29.32
C TRP A 912 -45.98 -74.54 30.78
N HIS A 913 -46.57 -73.77 31.69
CA HIS A 913 -46.44 -74.00 33.12
C HIS A 913 -47.80 -73.90 33.77
N ALA A 914 -48.27 -75.02 34.34
CA ALA A 914 -49.51 -75.06 35.09
C ALA A 914 -49.26 -74.74 36.57
N GLY A 915 -50.24 -74.16 37.25
CA GLY A 915 -50.30 -74.19 38.71
C GLY A 915 -49.36 -73.23 39.43
N LEU A 916 -48.94 -72.12 38.83
CA LEU A 916 -48.03 -71.16 39.48
C LEU A 916 -48.72 -70.45 40.65
N ASN A 917 -48.23 -70.74 41.84
CA ASN A 917 -48.58 -70.04 43.07
C ASN A 917 -47.53 -68.96 43.34
N VAL A 918 -47.93 -67.69 43.25
CA VAL A 918 -47.03 -66.54 43.50
C VAL A 918 -47.50 -65.87 44.79
N PRO A 919 -46.66 -65.78 45.84
CA PRO A 919 -47.02 -65.07 47.07
C PRO A 919 -47.36 -63.60 46.78
N GLU A 920 -48.47 -63.11 47.32
CA GLU A 920 -48.92 -61.72 47.17
C GLU A 920 -47.80 -60.73 47.53
N GLY A 921 -47.60 -59.70 46.69
CA GLY A 921 -46.67 -58.60 46.98
C GLY A 921 -45.17 -58.96 46.89
N GLN A 922 -44.80 -60.17 46.45
CA GLN A 922 -43.40 -60.60 46.30
C GLN A 922 -43.07 -61.09 44.88
N LEU A 923 -41.93 -60.64 44.37
CA LEU A 923 -41.38 -61.10 43.10
C LEU A 923 -40.80 -62.52 43.28
N SER A 924 -41.15 -63.46 42.40
CA SER A 924 -40.61 -64.82 42.46
C SER A 924 -39.11 -64.84 42.18
N ALA A 925 -38.41 -65.88 42.64
CA ALA A 925 -37.06 -66.15 42.17
C ALA A 925 -37.05 -66.27 40.63
N TRP A 926 -35.94 -65.85 40.01
CA TRP A 926 -35.75 -66.02 38.57
C TRP A 926 -35.63 -67.51 38.25
N LEU A 927 -36.58 -68.01 37.47
CA LEU A 927 -36.61 -69.39 37.00
C LEU A 927 -36.01 -69.46 35.59
N PRO A 928 -35.11 -70.40 35.32
CA PRO A 928 -34.50 -70.54 34.00
C PRO A 928 -35.55 -70.94 32.95
N LEU A 929 -35.46 -70.35 31.76
CA LEU A 929 -36.17 -70.79 30.57
C LEU A 929 -35.29 -71.81 29.84
N ASP A 930 -35.79 -73.03 29.65
CA ASP A 930 -35.09 -74.01 28.82
C ASP A 930 -35.16 -73.61 27.34
N ASN A 931 -34.00 -73.69 26.69
CA ASN A 931 -33.74 -73.15 25.37
C ASN A 931 -34.12 -74.12 24.24
N SER A 932 -34.45 -75.36 24.58
CA SER A 932 -35.08 -76.30 23.65
C SER A 932 -36.57 -75.98 23.43
N VAL A 933 -37.16 -75.17 24.32
CA VAL A 933 -38.60 -74.97 24.39
C VAL A 933 -39.05 -73.66 23.78
N TRP A 934 -38.26 -72.57 23.85
CA TRP A 934 -38.66 -71.22 23.42
C TRP A 934 -37.88 -70.68 22.21
N SER A 935 -38.58 -70.08 21.26
CA SER A 935 -38.09 -69.51 20.01
C SER A 935 -38.65 -68.11 19.76
N ALA A 936 -37.92 -67.33 18.96
CA ALA A 936 -38.39 -66.05 18.42
C ALA A 936 -39.77 -66.21 17.76
N GLY A 937 -40.73 -65.35 18.11
CA GLY A 937 -42.08 -65.41 17.56
C GLY A 937 -43.07 -66.28 18.35
N ASP A 938 -42.61 -67.03 19.36
CA ASP A 938 -43.51 -67.75 20.26
C ASP A 938 -44.38 -66.78 21.07
N ARG A 939 -45.64 -67.15 21.29
CA ARG A 939 -46.63 -66.33 21.98
C ARG A 939 -46.83 -66.80 23.41
N ILE A 940 -46.82 -65.87 24.35
CA ILE A 940 -47.05 -66.08 25.77
C ILE A 940 -48.42 -65.53 26.14
N ALA A 941 -49.25 -66.34 26.79
CA ALA A 941 -50.48 -65.90 27.44
C ALA A 941 -50.44 -66.25 28.93
N VAL A 942 -51.19 -65.51 29.74
CA VAL A 942 -51.42 -65.86 31.15
C VAL A 942 -52.90 -66.13 31.36
N LYS A 943 -53.20 -67.20 32.08
CA LYS A 943 -54.54 -67.51 32.53
C LYS A 943 -54.57 -67.64 34.04
N LEU A 944 -55.61 -67.10 34.66
CA LEU A 944 -55.90 -67.26 36.07
C LEU A 944 -56.78 -68.51 36.25
N LEU A 945 -56.36 -69.45 37.10
CA LEU A 945 -57.14 -70.62 37.47
C LEU A 945 -58.09 -70.28 38.62
N LEU A 946 -59.37 -70.59 38.46
CA LEU A 946 -60.37 -70.45 39.50
C LEU A 946 -60.85 -71.83 39.95
N PRO A 947 -60.68 -72.21 41.23
CA PRO A 947 -60.96 -73.57 41.69
C PRO A 947 -62.46 -73.92 41.69
N ASN A 948 -63.38 -72.95 41.66
CA ASN A 948 -64.83 -73.17 41.61
C ASN A 948 -65.55 -72.15 40.70
N LEU A 949 -66.58 -72.62 39.97
CA LEU A 949 -67.41 -71.80 39.06
C LEU A 949 -68.28 -70.73 39.75
N THR A 950 -68.36 -70.72 41.08
CA THR A 950 -69.25 -69.85 41.85
C THR A 950 -68.58 -68.59 42.38
N ASP A 951 -67.26 -68.47 42.25
CA ASP A 951 -66.54 -67.27 42.64
C ASP A 951 -66.70 -66.17 41.59
N PRO A 952 -67.03 -64.92 41.98
CA PRO A 952 -67.10 -63.81 41.04
C PRO A 952 -65.74 -63.60 40.36
N VAL A 953 -65.73 -63.34 39.04
CA VAL A 953 -64.49 -63.06 38.29
C VAL A 953 -63.76 -61.89 38.98
N PRO A 954 -62.54 -62.10 39.51
CA PRO A 954 -61.87 -61.08 40.30
C PRO A 954 -61.31 -60.01 39.35
N THR A 955 -62.11 -58.97 39.10
CA THR A 955 -61.68 -57.80 38.33
C THR A 955 -60.67 -57.01 39.13
N GLY A 956 -59.47 -56.82 38.58
CA GLY A 956 -58.38 -56.08 39.24
C GLY A 956 -57.12 -56.90 39.49
N VAL A 957 -57.19 -58.24 39.48
CA VAL A 957 -56.00 -59.10 39.63
C VAL A 957 -55.03 -58.84 38.48
N THR A 958 -53.81 -58.46 38.83
CA THR A 958 -52.70 -58.27 37.89
C THR A 958 -51.64 -59.35 38.06
N PHE A 959 -50.93 -59.62 36.97
CA PHE A 959 -49.83 -60.56 36.94
C PHE A 959 -48.75 -60.01 36.01
N ASP A 960 -47.56 -59.81 36.56
CA ASP A 960 -46.42 -59.29 35.85
C ASP A 960 -45.45 -60.44 35.56
N LEU A 961 -45.26 -60.73 34.29
CA LEU A 961 -44.24 -61.67 33.82
C LEU A 961 -43.01 -60.87 33.42
N LEU A 962 -41.95 -60.97 34.21
CA LEU A 962 -40.64 -60.43 33.87
C LEU A 962 -39.87 -61.48 33.08
N ILE A 963 -39.34 -61.11 31.92
CA ILE A 963 -38.51 -61.97 31.08
C ILE A 963 -37.11 -61.37 31.03
N ARG A 964 -36.12 -62.17 31.41
CA ARG A 964 -34.71 -61.82 31.30
C ARG A 964 -34.15 -62.42 30.01
N TYR A 965 -33.53 -61.57 29.21
CA TYR A 965 -32.85 -61.95 27.98
C TYR A 965 -31.35 -62.05 28.25
N GLY A 966 -30.76 -63.19 27.90
CA GLY A 966 -29.32 -63.36 27.85
C GLY A 966 -28.75 -62.62 26.66
N GLY A 967 -27.60 -61.97 26.87
CA GLY A 967 -26.78 -61.49 25.75
C GLY A 967 -26.50 -62.66 24.80
N SER A 968 -26.61 -62.40 23.50
CA SER A 968 -26.33 -63.37 22.44
C SER A 968 -24.94 -63.98 22.56
#